data_AF-A0A5C7QTF6-F1
#
_entry.id   AF-A0A5C7QTF6-F1
#
_cell.length_a   1.000
_cell.length_b   1.000
_cell.length_c   1.000
_cell.angle_alpha   90.00
_cell.angle_beta   90.00
_cell.angle_gamma   90.00
#
_symmetry.space_group_name_H-M   'P 1'
#
loop_
_entity.id
_entity.type
_entity.pdbx_description
1 polymer ?
#
loop_
_entity_poly.entity_id
_entity_poly.type
_entity_poly.pdbx_seq_one_letter_code
_entity_poly.pdbx_strand_id
1 'polypeptide(L)'
;MTMPSSEREQLLSLLTTKGILHSSPERPLLSRDGKVQLRWVMNFLAISLSAENVQLAARQLLPLLGRFKARQLATLGTAAVPLMTASIIASKGYYTGLMVRTKRKTYGTGHLIDGELHYAEPVIVIDDSIGSGTNMLECIEKLEQAGLKIAGCVALVRFGYNSGYARLLEAGYRVETLFDQYRDLAPLIQNEPIHAHDPLKASFRNIVWDNASLPDYLSPFQAIRTAIQHYWQTGHLLRPPRCFNQRLDTRGGLSLSLRAQDSLYTAQARQSFWHFPEDVPSTAGLDVLQGAWLLAQQLQNDPQRLERLANAALGLSLFSPLEACAYGDFDPTQHGLALRSYESPWQMGGALPNMPGIYDAAHLLEHARFTNTQLRPLEAFQLYRYKVVKLIESGAEWPLGGETRSDAWDEDSRLISPIATGLQQLVQTVQAGTTLPLQLAEVFIPSSCQYLFLSVYASGKAIACVGLQPQGSETLISLVRHAANDPRWQAIQGQADQDLLIKLSFLSEKRYLGRATDLSTLKQWVLGVDAISLQADPHFALILAAIAGEQNWSATQLTHELYTKAGLCPLEQAVDWYAYRSREWGMRANQLYYLAPDFPVPPIEIASPLLMEQFYWHFLQQQRQLGVFHSDYMPHSHQASLSYPLSNTAQILALLAQHLPDQETWQETWYYLQESDLRSATLLDKSFLALAWLYKSELNPKEQTQLAHCLEAIQASMNSHGQFPKAQSYEEQLYYGHPLLALLVAFRLGYAVNTDQLSKASELIIEYAYELAPLACYPNLLLILTQMAQTCEPSPHDASYQLLVSSIEKLSLALLAWQQANGCFLPEQARLSPSGYTAQIAHALVVTTAYLKTAKPVLAKRCQQAVDAALHYLQMRTLQAKQQVYFPFGNYVVGGIYSGLPTGLLNIKLSALTLHILLCSQSMSKEA
;
A
#
# COMPACT_ATOMS: atom_id res chain seq x y z
N MET A 1 -41.03 -28.46 6.16
CA MET A 1 -39.95 -28.00 5.28
C MET A 1 -40.57 -27.70 3.92
N THR A 2 -40.53 -26.45 3.49
CA THR A 2 -40.81 -26.07 2.11
C THR A 2 -39.78 -26.73 1.19
N MET A 3 -40.21 -27.35 0.09
CA MET A 3 -39.30 -27.93 -0.90
C MET A 3 -38.37 -26.83 -1.45
N PRO A 4 -37.07 -27.10 -1.64
CA PRO A 4 -36.15 -26.12 -2.24
C PRO A 4 -36.63 -25.76 -3.66
N SER A 5 -36.59 -24.47 -3.99
CA SER A 5 -37.19 -23.91 -5.20
C SER A 5 -36.27 -23.98 -6.44
N SER A 6 -34.97 -24.26 -6.24
CA SER A 6 -33.97 -24.41 -7.32
C SER A 6 -33.00 -25.58 -7.09
N GLU A 7 -32.40 -26.11 -8.17
CA GLU A 7 -31.34 -27.14 -8.11
C GLU A 7 -30.13 -26.70 -7.25
N ARG A 8 -29.80 -25.40 -7.27
CA ARG A 8 -28.74 -24.83 -6.43
C ARG A 8 -29.07 -24.96 -4.94
N GLU A 9 -30.31 -24.67 -4.54
CA GLU A 9 -30.76 -24.81 -3.15
C GLU A 9 -30.81 -26.28 -2.71
N GLN A 10 -31.22 -27.19 -3.61
CA GLN A 10 -31.17 -28.63 -3.36
C GLN A 10 -29.74 -29.10 -3.09
N LEU A 11 -28.78 -28.68 -3.92
CA LEU A 11 -27.37 -29.00 -3.72
C LEU A 11 -26.82 -28.41 -2.42
N LEU A 12 -27.17 -27.17 -2.08
CA LEU A 12 -26.78 -26.54 -0.82
C LEU A 12 -27.34 -27.31 0.39
N SER A 13 -28.58 -27.77 0.31
CA SER A 13 -29.19 -28.63 1.33
C SER A 13 -28.46 -29.96 1.46
N LEU A 14 -28.03 -30.58 0.36
CA LEU A 14 -27.24 -31.82 0.41
C LEU A 14 -25.85 -31.60 1.01
N LEU A 15 -25.18 -30.51 0.62
CA LEU A 15 -23.88 -30.11 1.17
C LEU A 15 -23.94 -29.94 2.68
N THR A 16 -24.97 -29.28 3.20
CA THR A 16 -25.10 -28.98 4.62
C THR A 16 -25.58 -30.16 5.46
N THR A 17 -26.42 -31.05 4.90
CA THR A 17 -27.00 -32.19 5.64
C THR A 17 -26.20 -33.48 5.52
N LYS A 18 -25.52 -33.72 4.38
CA LYS A 18 -24.76 -34.95 4.09
C LYS A 18 -23.29 -34.70 3.82
N GLY A 19 -22.96 -33.52 3.30
CA GLY A 19 -21.58 -33.12 2.96
C GLY A 19 -20.75 -32.69 4.17
N ILE A 20 -21.31 -32.63 5.37
CA ILE A 20 -20.62 -32.23 6.59
C ILE A 20 -20.62 -33.40 7.57
N LEU A 21 -19.43 -33.79 8.00
CA LEU A 21 -19.25 -34.77 9.07
C LEU A 21 -18.93 -34.02 10.36
N HIS A 22 -19.81 -34.12 11.36
CA HIS A 22 -19.61 -33.52 12.67
C HIS A 22 -18.75 -34.41 13.58
N SER A 23 -17.95 -33.78 14.45
CA SER A 23 -17.21 -34.48 15.50
C SER A 23 -18.17 -34.92 16.60
N SER A 24 -17.96 -36.12 17.12
CA SER A 24 -18.64 -36.64 18.32
C SER A 24 -17.62 -37.19 19.31
N PRO A 25 -18.00 -37.45 20.58
CA PRO A 25 -17.11 -38.11 21.54
C PRO A 25 -16.58 -39.47 21.05
N GLU A 26 -17.39 -40.21 20.31
CA GLU A 26 -17.06 -41.53 19.75
C GLU A 26 -16.24 -41.43 18.46
N ARG A 27 -16.37 -40.31 17.74
CA ARG A 27 -15.65 -40.04 16.49
C ARG A 27 -15.06 -38.63 16.51
N PRO A 28 -13.97 -38.41 17.26
CA PRO A 28 -13.30 -37.13 17.27
C PRO A 28 -12.70 -36.85 15.89
N LEU A 29 -12.86 -35.62 15.41
CA LEU A 29 -12.22 -35.15 14.19
C LEU A 29 -10.98 -34.34 14.56
N LEU A 30 -9.88 -34.60 13.87
CA LEU A 30 -8.60 -33.91 14.10
C LEU A 30 -8.16 -33.21 12.81
N SER A 31 -7.44 -32.11 12.98
CA SER A 31 -6.72 -31.43 11.91
C SER A 31 -5.68 -32.33 11.26
N ARG A 32 -5.18 -31.92 10.09
CA ARG A 32 -4.20 -32.69 9.30
C ARG A 32 -2.91 -33.00 10.05
N ASP A 33 -2.51 -32.17 11.00
CA ASP A 33 -1.35 -32.38 11.87
C ASP A 33 -1.65 -33.19 13.14
N GLY A 34 -2.92 -33.59 13.34
CA GLY A 34 -3.40 -34.34 14.49
C GLY A 34 -3.53 -33.55 15.79
N LYS A 35 -3.30 -32.23 15.78
CA LYS A 35 -3.17 -31.43 17.01
C LYS A 35 -4.45 -30.72 17.45
N VAL A 36 -5.31 -30.36 16.50
CA VAL A 36 -6.49 -29.54 16.75
C VAL A 36 -7.74 -30.38 16.56
N GLN A 37 -8.62 -30.40 17.56
CA GLN A 37 -9.93 -31.01 17.44
C GLN A 37 -10.85 -30.12 16.59
N LEU A 38 -11.44 -30.69 15.55
CA LEU A 38 -12.32 -30.00 14.62
C LEU A 38 -13.78 -30.22 15.00
N ARG A 39 -14.65 -29.21 14.81
CA ARG A 39 -16.11 -29.35 15.01
C ARG A 39 -16.76 -30.21 13.93
N TRP A 40 -16.32 -30.02 12.70
CA TRP A 40 -16.77 -30.79 11.54
C TRP A 40 -15.70 -30.74 10.43
N VAL A 41 -15.82 -31.65 9.47
CA VAL A 41 -15.04 -31.66 8.23
C VAL A 41 -15.97 -31.83 7.03
N MET A 42 -15.55 -31.29 5.89
CA MET A 42 -16.21 -31.56 4.62
C MET A 42 -16.04 -33.03 4.26
N ASN A 43 -17.13 -33.69 3.90
CA ASN A 43 -17.20 -35.09 3.46
C ASN A 43 -17.90 -35.16 2.10
N PHE A 44 -17.28 -34.57 1.08
CA PHE A 44 -17.88 -34.52 -0.25
C PHE A 44 -18.13 -35.91 -0.86
N LEU A 45 -17.33 -36.93 -0.50
CA LEU A 45 -17.53 -38.30 -0.98
C LEU A 45 -18.89 -38.90 -0.58
N ALA A 46 -19.51 -38.45 0.53
CA ALA A 46 -20.88 -38.84 0.88
C ALA A 46 -21.94 -38.32 -0.11
N ILE A 47 -21.59 -37.31 -0.91
CA ILE A 47 -22.42 -36.74 -1.97
C ILE A 47 -22.00 -37.33 -3.31
N SER A 48 -20.70 -37.32 -3.60
CA SER A 48 -20.18 -37.62 -4.94
C SER A 48 -20.25 -39.09 -5.34
N LEU A 49 -20.41 -40.00 -4.37
CA LEU A 49 -20.60 -41.44 -4.59
C LEU A 49 -22.08 -41.84 -4.71
N SER A 50 -22.97 -40.87 -4.96
CA SER A 50 -24.36 -41.09 -5.36
C SER A 50 -24.58 -40.53 -6.77
N ALA A 51 -25.13 -41.35 -7.67
CA ALA A 51 -25.35 -40.97 -9.07
C ALA A 51 -26.20 -39.70 -9.22
N GLU A 52 -27.32 -39.61 -8.50
CA GLU A 52 -28.21 -38.45 -8.55
C GLU A 52 -27.53 -37.19 -8.00
N ASN A 53 -26.89 -37.30 -6.84
CA ASN A 53 -26.28 -36.15 -6.17
C ASN A 53 -25.06 -35.60 -6.92
N VAL A 54 -24.20 -36.48 -7.45
CA VAL A 54 -23.03 -36.05 -8.23
C VAL A 54 -23.43 -35.48 -9.58
N GLN A 55 -24.50 -35.99 -10.21
CA GLN A 55 -25.05 -35.39 -11.41
C GLN A 55 -25.63 -34.00 -11.15
N LEU A 56 -26.32 -33.80 -10.02
CA LEU A 56 -26.78 -32.48 -9.60
C LEU A 56 -25.59 -31.52 -9.41
N ALA A 57 -24.55 -31.95 -8.69
CA ALA A 57 -23.33 -31.15 -8.50
C ALA A 57 -22.65 -30.80 -9.83
N ALA A 58 -22.52 -31.76 -10.74
CA ALA A 58 -21.94 -31.56 -12.07
C ALA A 58 -22.76 -30.56 -12.92
N ARG A 59 -24.10 -30.70 -12.96
CA ARG A 59 -24.96 -29.76 -13.70
C ARG A 59 -24.81 -28.33 -13.21
N GLN A 60 -24.63 -28.14 -11.90
CA GLN A 60 -24.40 -26.81 -11.33
C GLN A 60 -22.99 -26.27 -11.57
N LEU A 61 -22.00 -27.15 -11.81
CA LEU A 61 -20.64 -26.75 -12.19
C LEU A 61 -20.47 -26.45 -13.69
N LEU A 62 -21.25 -27.07 -14.58
CA LEU A 62 -21.11 -26.84 -16.02
C LEU A 62 -21.17 -25.35 -16.42
N PRO A 63 -22.06 -24.51 -15.85
CA PRO A 63 -22.06 -23.08 -16.13
C PRO A 63 -20.78 -22.36 -15.69
N LEU A 64 -20.11 -22.82 -14.63
CA LEU A 64 -18.84 -22.25 -14.14
C LEU A 64 -17.68 -22.71 -15.04
N LEU A 65 -17.62 -24.00 -15.36
CA LEU A 65 -16.65 -24.58 -16.30
C LEU A 65 -16.75 -23.95 -17.69
N GLY A 66 -17.97 -23.67 -18.16
CA GLY A 66 -18.22 -23.04 -19.44
C GLY A 66 -17.75 -21.59 -19.54
N ARG A 67 -17.33 -20.98 -18.42
CA ARG A 67 -16.74 -19.63 -18.44
C ARG A 67 -15.27 -19.62 -18.84
N PHE A 68 -14.62 -20.78 -18.88
CA PHE A 68 -13.22 -20.93 -19.29
C PHE A 68 -13.15 -21.47 -20.72
N LYS A 69 -12.24 -20.93 -21.52
CA LYS A 69 -11.88 -21.50 -22.83
C LYS A 69 -10.92 -22.69 -22.69
N ALA A 70 -11.39 -23.77 -22.10
CA ALA A 70 -10.59 -24.96 -21.85
C ALA A 70 -11.48 -26.20 -21.80
N ARG A 71 -10.99 -27.31 -22.34
CA ARG A 71 -11.74 -28.58 -22.39
C ARG A 71 -11.09 -29.69 -21.56
N GLN A 72 -9.89 -29.49 -21.05
CA GLN A 72 -9.25 -30.45 -20.15
C GLN A 72 -9.54 -30.09 -18.70
N LEU A 73 -10.11 -31.02 -17.94
CA LEU A 73 -10.26 -30.90 -16.50
C LEU A 73 -9.13 -31.66 -15.81
N ALA A 74 -8.62 -31.15 -14.69
CA ALA A 74 -7.63 -31.87 -13.89
C ALA A 74 -7.94 -31.78 -12.40
N THR A 75 -7.63 -32.83 -11.65
CA THR A 75 -7.75 -32.81 -10.19
C THR A 75 -6.59 -33.54 -9.51
N LEU A 76 -6.22 -33.10 -8.32
CA LEU A 76 -5.16 -33.73 -7.52
C LEU A 76 -5.76 -34.74 -6.54
N GLY A 77 -5.28 -35.98 -6.58
CA GLY A 77 -5.77 -37.04 -5.71
C GLY A 77 -7.12 -37.60 -6.17
N THR A 78 -7.95 -38.05 -5.23
CA THR A 78 -9.14 -38.88 -5.53
C THR A 78 -10.48 -38.24 -5.21
N ALA A 79 -10.52 -37.24 -4.32
CA ALA A 79 -11.78 -36.73 -3.75
C ALA A 79 -12.72 -36.13 -4.82
N ALA A 80 -12.18 -35.35 -5.75
CA ALA A 80 -12.95 -34.70 -6.80
C ALA A 80 -12.97 -35.47 -8.14
N VAL A 81 -12.36 -36.65 -8.22
CA VAL A 81 -12.43 -37.50 -9.43
C VAL A 81 -13.88 -37.83 -9.81
N PRO A 82 -14.78 -38.23 -8.89
CA PRO A 82 -16.18 -38.48 -9.24
C PRO A 82 -16.90 -37.25 -9.81
N LEU A 83 -16.57 -36.06 -9.29
CA LEU A 83 -17.13 -34.78 -9.74
C LEU A 83 -16.61 -34.41 -11.15
N MET A 84 -15.32 -34.58 -11.39
CA MET A 84 -14.72 -34.40 -12.71
C MET A 84 -15.37 -35.35 -13.74
N THR A 85 -15.47 -36.64 -13.41
CA THR A 85 -16.09 -37.65 -14.28
C THR A 85 -17.57 -37.34 -14.53
N ALA A 86 -18.33 -36.93 -13.52
CA ALA A 86 -19.72 -36.54 -13.68
C ALA A 86 -19.88 -35.29 -14.57
N SER A 87 -18.99 -34.30 -14.45
CA SER A 87 -18.96 -33.12 -15.34
C SER A 87 -18.65 -33.49 -16.79
N ILE A 88 -17.72 -34.41 -17.03
CA ILE A 88 -17.42 -34.95 -18.37
C ILE A 88 -18.67 -35.59 -18.98
N ILE A 89 -19.35 -36.48 -18.23
CA ILE A 89 -20.57 -37.16 -18.68
C ILE A 89 -21.71 -36.15 -18.92
N ALA A 90 -21.95 -35.25 -17.96
CA ALA A 90 -23.02 -34.24 -18.05
C ALA A 90 -22.81 -33.27 -19.23
N SER A 91 -21.55 -33.00 -19.58
CA SER A 91 -21.17 -32.21 -20.77
C SER A 91 -21.26 -32.99 -22.09
N LYS A 92 -21.70 -34.26 -22.05
CA LYS A 92 -21.75 -35.18 -23.20
C LYS A 92 -20.39 -35.36 -23.88
N GLY A 93 -19.32 -35.42 -23.08
CA GLY A 93 -17.95 -35.60 -23.58
C GLY A 93 -17.31 -34.33 -24.17
N TYR A 94 -17.90 -33.15 -23.95
CA TYR A 94 -17.26 -31.89 -24.34
C TYR A 94 -15.92 -31.71 -23.61
N TYR A 95 -15.88 -32.02 -22.31
CA TYR A 95 -14.68 -32.00 -21.49
C TYR A 95 -13.97 -33.37 -21.45
N THR A 96 -12.65 -33.37 -21.31
CA THR A 96 -11.79 -34.52 -20.99
C THR A 96 -11.20 -34.38 -19.58
N GLY A 97 -10.54 -35.42 -19.06
CA GLY A 97 -10.08 -35.46 -17.66
C GLY A 97 -8.66 -35.96 -17.49
N LEU A 98 -7.92 -35.32 -16.58
CA LEU A 98 -6.59 -35.67 -16.13
C LEU A 98 -6.61 -35.90 -14.61
N MET A 99 -5.99 -36.99 -14.15
CA MET A 99 -5.78 -37.25 -12.73
C MET A 99 -4.33 -36.98 -12.38
N VAL A 100 -4.09 -35.97 -11.55
CA VAL A 100 -2.77 -35.63 -11.05
C VAL A 100 -2.54 -36.39 -9.74
N ARG A 101 -1.40 -37.08 -9.65
CA ARG A 101 -1.04 -37.89 -8.48
C ARG A 101 -0.24 -37.06 -7.47
N THR A 102 -0.44 -37.32 -6.18
CA THR A 102 0.40 -36.74 -5.11
C THR A 102 1.84 -37.27 -5.18
N LYS A 103 2.00 -38.56 -5.51
CA LYS A 103 3.30 -39.22 -5.69
C LYS A 103 3.41 -39.90 -7.06
N ARG A 104 4.63 -39.89 -7.60
CA ARG A 104 4.98 -40.56 -8.86
C ARG A 104 4.75 -42.08 -8.73
N LYS A 105 4.29 -42.73 -9.80
CA LYS A 105 4.22 -44.20 -9.83
C LYS A 105 5.61 -44.79 -9.66
N THR A 106 5.74 -45.83 -8.85
CA THR A 106 7.00 -46.57 -8.65
C THR A 106 7.24 -47.64 -9.73
N TYR A 107 6.28 -47.84 -10.65
CA TYR A 107 6.32 -48.81 -11.74
C TYR A 107 5.51 -48.32 -12.96
N GLY A 108 5.64 -48.97 -14.11
CA GLY A 108 4.98 -48.56 -15.37
C GLY A 108 5.61 -47.31 -16.00
N THR A 109 4.82 -46.42 -16.61
CA THR A 109 5.32 -45.17 -17.24
C THR A 109 5.95 -44.19 -16.25
N GLY A 110 5.76 -44.40 -14.94
CA GLY A 110 6.32 -43.52 -13.92
C GLY A 110 5.78 -42.08 -14.00
N HIS A 111 4.65 -41.83 -14.65
CA HIS A 111 4.10 -40.48 -14.81
C HIS A 111 3.41 -39.97 -13.53
N LEU A 112 3.38 -38.65 -13.37
CA LEU A 112 2.63 -37.95 -12.32
C LEU A 112 1.20 -37.61 -12.73
N ILE A 113 0.91 -37.61 -14.03
CA ILE A 113 -0.37 -37.23 -14.62
C ILE A 113 -0.89 -38.43 -15.41
N ASP A 114 -2.11 -38.87 -15.07
CA ASP A 114 -2.83 -39.95 -15.74
C ASP A 114 -3.94 -39.35 -16.63
N GLY A 115 -4.05 -39.80 -17.88
CA GLY A 115 -4.99 -39.28 -18.88
C GLY A 115 -4.32 -39.00 -20.24
N GLU A 116 -5.06 -38.48 -21.20
CA GLU A 116 -4.56 -38.06 -22.52
C GLU A 116 -4.22 -36.56 -22.48
N LEU A 117 -2.94 -36.21 -22.61
CA LEU A 117 -2.46 -34.82 -22.49
C LEU A 117 -2.54 -34.09 -23.83
N HIS A 118 -3.28 -32.99 -23.86
CA HIS A 118 -3.37 -32.12 -25.04
C HIS A 118 -2.63 -30.81 -24.75
N TYR A 119 -1.35 -30.70 -25.14
CA TYR A 119 -0.50 -29.54 -24.79
C TYR A 119 -0.97 -28.20 -25.37
N ALA A 120 -1.70 -28.22 -26.48
CA ALA A 120 -2.26 -27.02 -27.08
C ALA A 120 -3.51 -26.50 -26.33
N GLU A 121 -4.17 -27.36 -25.56
CA GLU A 121 -5.42 -27.07 -24.88
C GLU A 121 -5.13 -26.70 -23.42
N PRO A 122 -5.65 -25.58 -22.90
CA PRO A 122 -5.51 -25.24 -21.48
C PRO A 122 -6.27 -26.21 -20.56
N VAL A 123 -5.87 -26.23 -19.29
CA VAL A 123 -6.44 -27.12 -18.25
C VAL A 123 -7.17 -26.31 -17.19
N ILE A 124 -8.38 -26.73 -16.84
CA ILE A 124 -9.14 -26.25 -15.68
C ILE A 124 -8.89 -27.20 -14.52
N VAL A 125 -8.36 -26.70 -13.40
CA VAL A 125 -8.22 -27.50 -12.19
C VAL A 125 -9.55 -27.53 -11.45
N ILE A 126 -10.14 -28.71 -11.28
CA ILE A 126 -11.43 -28.92 -10.60
C ILE A 126 -11.23 -29.63 -9.25
N ASP A 127 -11.87 -29.13 -8.21
CA ASP A 127 -11.88 -29.76 -6.88
C ASP A 127 -13.27 -29.69 -6.22
N ASP A 128 -13.46 -30.41 -5.12
CA ASP A 128 -14.68 -30.32 -4.33
C ASP A 128 -14.73 -29.01 -3.54
N SER A 129 -13.58 -28.55 -3.07
CA SER A 129 -13.48 -27.40 -2.20
C SER A 129 -12.12 -26.72 -2.23
N ILE A 130 -12.11 -25.44 -1.87
CA ILE A 130 -10.90 -24.65 -1.69
C ILE A 130 -10.80 -24.28 -0.22
N GLY A 131 -9.88 -24.94 0.49
CA GLY A 131 -9.46 -24.54 1.84
C GLY A 131 -8.26 -23.60 1.80
N SER A 132 -7.05 -24.13 2.03
CA SER A 132 -5.79 -23.38 1.96
C SER A 132 -5.26 -23.14 0.53
N GLY A 133 -5.93 -23.70 -0.50
CA GLY A 133 -5.49 -23.64 -1.90
C GLY A 133 -4.27 -24.53 -2.24
N THR A 134 -3.68 -25.20 -1.25
CA THR A 134 -2.44 -25.98 -1.41
C THR A 134 -2.55 -27.10 -2.44
N ASN A 135 -3.64 -27.87 -2.42
CA ASN A 135 -3.83 -28.98 -3.36
C ASN A 135 -4.00 -28.48 -4.80
N MET A 136 -4.75 -27.39 -5.01
CA MET A 136 -4.90 -26.81 -6.34
C MET A 136 -3.58 -26.26 -6.87
N LEU A 137 -2.82 -25.53 -6.05
CA LEU A 137 -1.50 -25.02 -6.46
C LEU A 137 -0.51 -26.15 -6.77
N GLU A 138 -0.48 -27.21 -5.96
CA GLU A 138 0.36 -28.38 -6.25
C GLU A 138 -0.07 -29.07 -7.56
N CYS A 139 -1.37 -29.13 -7.84
CA CYS A 139 -1.90 -29.63 -9.12
C CYS A 139 -1.39 -28.79 -10.29
N ILE A 140 -1.54 -27.48 -10.19
CA ILE A 140 -1.12 -26.49 -11.19
C ILE A 140 0.38 -26.61 -11.45
N GLU A 141 1.21 -26.58 -10.39
CA GLU A 141 2.66 -26.67 -10.50
C GLU A 141 3.08 -27.93 -11.29
N LYS A 142 2.47 -29.08 -10.98
CA LYS A 142 2.77 -30.34 -11.68
C LYS A 142 2.34 -30.32 -13.16
N LEU A 143 1.21 -29.69 -13.47
CA LEU A 143 0.70 -29.55 -14.84
C LEU A 143 1.58 -28.58 -15.65
N GLU A 144 1.96 -27.45 -15.07
CA GLU A 144 2.84 -26.46 -15.71
C GLU A 144 4.27 -27.02 -15.91
N GLN A 145 4.80 -27.77 -14.94
CA GLN A 145 6.07 -28.49 -15.09
C GLN A 145 6.01 -29.55 -16.21
N ALA A 146 4.83 -30.09 -16.50
CA ALA A 146 4.61 -30.97 -17.64
C ALA A 146 4.41 -30.21 -18.96
N GLY A 147 4.42 -28.87 -18.97
CA GLY A 147 4.27 -28.04 -20.16
C GLY A 147 2.82 -27.72 -20.54
N LEU A 148 1.85 -28.01 -19.66
CA LEU A 148 0.44 -27.63 -19.86
C LEU A 148 0.21 -26.19 -19.41
N LYS A 149 -0.73 -25.50 -20.08
CA LYS A 149 -1.21 -24.17 -19.67
C LYS A 149 -2.42 -24.32 -18.75
N ILE A 150 -2.51 -23.50 -17.71
CA ILE A 150 -3.67 -23.49 -16.81
C ILE A 150 -4.62 -22.38 -17.21
N ALA A 151 -5.91 -22.71 -17.42
CA ALA A 151 -6.97 -21.73 -17.64
C ALA A 151 -7.53 -21.16 -16.34
N GLY A 152 -7.48 -21.93 -15.26
CA GLY A 152 -7.93 -21.51 -13.93
C GLY A 152 -8.43 -22.68 -13.10
N CYS A 153 -9.16 -22.36 -12.04
CA CYS A 153 -9.63 -23.31 -11.04
C CYS A 153 -11.15 -23.21 -10.81
N VAL A 154 -11.78 -24.35 -10.54
CA VAL A 154 -13.20 -24.46 -10.20
C VAL A 154 -13.39 -25.34 -8.96
N ALA A 155 -14.23 -24.91 -8.03
CA ALA A 155 -14.65 -25.74 -6.91
C ALA A 155 -16.14 -25.56 -6.56
N LEU A 156 -16.72 -26.54 -5.85
CA LEU A 156 -18.10 -26.38 -5.34
C LEU A 156 -18.15 -25.37 -4.21
N VAL A 157 -17.23 -25.46 -3.24
CA VAL A 157 -17.25 -24.62 -2.04
C VAL A 157 -15.90 -23.94 -1.83
N ARG A 158 -15.88 -22.61 -1.72
CA ARG A 158 -14.73 -21.92 -1.11
C ARG A 158 -14.93 -21.82 0.40
N PHE A 159 -13.93 -22.27 1.15
CA PHE A 159 -13.85 -22.06 2.58
C PHE A 159 -12.99 -20.82 2.87
N GLY A 160 -13.44 -19.98 3.80
CA GLY A 160 -12.78 -18.70 4.08
C GLY A 160 -11.60 -18.80 5.05
N TYR A 161 -11.28 -20.00 5.57
CA TYR A 161 -10.09 -20.20 6.40
C TYR A 161 -8.82 -20.36 5.56
N ASN A 162 -7.69 -19.80 6.02
CA ASN A 162 -6.36 -19.85 5.37
C ASN A 162 -6.26 -19.19 3.98
N SER A 163 -7.30 -18.47 3.54
CA SER A 163 -7.35 -17.66 2.32
C SER A 163 -6.91 -18.38 1.03
N GLY A 164 -7.23 -19.67 0.87
CA GLY A 164 -6.79 -20.42 -0.32
C GLY A 164 -7.33 -19.89 -1.65
N TYR A 165 -8.55 -19.37 -1.64
CA TYR A 165 -9.15 -18.69 -2.80
C TYR A 165 -8.32 -17.47 -3.20
N ALA A 166 -8.02 -16.58 -2.24
CA ALA A 166 -7.16 -15.43 -2.46
C ALA A 166 -5.76 -15.84 -2.93
N ARG A 167 -5.16 -16.87 -2.32
CA ARG A 167 -3.82 -17.36 -2.71
C ARG A 167 -3.72 -17.82 -4.17
N LEU A 168 -4.79 -18.41 -4.71
CA LEU A 168 -4.86 -18.79 -6.12
C LEU A 168 -4.99 -17.56 -7.04
N LEU A 169 -5.78 -16.55 -6.64
CA LEU A 169 -5.87 -15.26 -7.33
C LEU A 169 -4.53 -14.52 -7.31
N GLU A 170 -3.84 -14.49 -6.16
CA GLU A 170 -2.51 -13.91 -5.97
C GLU A 170 -1.46 -14.57 -6.88
N ALA A 171 -1.58 -15.86 -7.14
CA ALA A 171 -0.72 -16.59 -8.07
C ALA A 171 -1.08 -16.35 -9.54
N GLY A 172 -2.06 -15.50 -9.84
CA GLY A 172 -2.48 -15.14 -11.19
C GLY A 172 -3.52 -16.08 -11.81
N TYR A 173 -4.09 -17.00 -11.04
CA TYR A 173 -5.11 -17.93 -11.56
C TYR A 173 -6.51 -17.39 -11.34
N ARG A 174 -7.34 -17.50 -12.38
CA ARG A 174 -8.79 -17.31 -12.24
C ARG A 174 -9.41 -18.43 -11.40
N VAL A 175 -10.29 -18.08 -10.46
CA VAL A 175 -10.95 -19.06 -9.58
C VAL A 175 -12.46 -18.82 -9.53
N GLU A 176 -13.24 -19.84 -9.84
CA GLU A 176 -14.71 -19.81 -9.79
C GLU A 176 -15.22 -20.81 -8.74
N THR A 177 -16.16 -20.39 -7.90
CA THR A 177 -16.79 -21.27 -6.90
C THR A 177 -18.31 -21.12 -6.86
N LEU A 178 -19.02 -22.23 -6.62
CA LEU A 178 -20.49 -22.21 -6.59
C LEU A 178 -21.08 -21.68 -5.26
N PHE A 179 -20.44 -22.03 -4.14
CA PHE A 179 -20.84 -21.63 -2.79
C PHE A 179 -19.66 -21.05 -2.01
N ASP A 180 -19.99 -20.16 -1.08
CA ASP A 180 -19.10 -19.61 -0.07
C ASP A 180 -19.45 -20.18 1.31
N GLN A 181 -18.46 -20.57 2.09
CA GLN A 181 -18.66 -21.15 3.42
C GLN A 181 -19.50 -20.24 4.32
N TYR A 182 -19.18 -18.96 4.43
CA TYR A 182 -19.80 -18.09 5.41
C TYR A 182 -21.14 -17.56 4.94
N ARG A 183 -21.26 -17.25 3.64
CA ARG A 183 -22.49 -16.74 3.05
C ARG A 183 -23.55 -17.83 2.86
N ASP A 184 -23.14 -19.01 2.36
CA ASP A 184 -24.09 -20.05 1.93
C ASP A 184 -24.20 -21.20 2.95
N LEU A 185 -23.08 -21.72 3.48
CA LEU A 185 -23.09 -22.95 4.31
C LEU A 185 -23.32 -22.66 5.80
N ALA A 186 -22.51 -21.79 6.40
CA ALA A 186 -22.49 -21.51 7.83
C ALA A 186 -23.86 -21.16 8.43
N PRO A 187 -24.75 -20.40 7.75
CA PRO A 187 -26.09 -20.11 8.27
C PRO A 187 -26.98 -21.36 8.42
N LEU A 188 -26.62 -22.46 7.76
CA LEU A 188 -27.41 -23.70 7.70
C LEU A 188 -26.80 -24.84 8.53
N ILE A 189 -25.57 -24.69 9.03
CA ILE A 189 -24.89 -25.70 9.86
C ILE A 189 -25.41 -25.59 11.31
N GLN A 190 -25.99 -26.67 11.82
CA GLN A 190 -26.46 -26.71 13.21
C GLN A 190 -25.30 -26.57 14.19
N ASN A 191 -25.49 -25.73 15.22
CA ASN A 191 -24.50 -25.43 16.25
C ASN A 191 -23.19 -24.79 15.73
N GLU A 192 -23.17 -24.32 14.47
CA GLU A 192 -22.10 -23.43 14.04
C GLU A 192 -22.24 -22.14 14.85
N PRO A 193 -21.16 -21.63 15.48
CA PRO A 193 -21.25 -20.36 16.15
C PRO A 193 -21.70 -19.34 15.11
N ILE A 194 -22.76 -18.59 15.43
CA ILE A 194 -23.03 -17.35 14.68
C ILE A 194 -21.72 -16.59 14.71
N HIS A 195 -21.12 -16.37 13.54
CA HIS A 195 -19.99 -15.48 13.40
C HIS A 195 -20.48 -14.12 13.85
N ALA A 196 -20.25 -13.81 15.13
CA ALA A 196 -20.40 -12.45 15.59
C ALA A 196 -19.51 -11.59 14.69
N HIS A 197 -19.97 -10.39 14.38
CA HIS A 197 -19.17 -9.42 13.64
C HIS A 197 -17.76 -9.24 14.25
N ASP A 198 -17.59 -9.55 15.53
CA ASP A 198 -16.32 -9.62 16.25
C ASP A 198 -16.25 -10.87 17.18
N PRO A 199 -15.45 -11.91 16.87
CA PRO A 199 -15.32 -13.13 17.67
C PRO A 199 -14.58 -12.89 19.00
N LEU A 200 -13.72 -11.88 19.06
CA LEU A 200 -13.08 -11.48 20.32
C LEU A 200 -14.14 -10.91 21.26
N LYS A 201 -14.99 -9.99 20.80
CA LYS A 201 -16.10 -9.49 21.63
C LYS A 201 -17.14 -10.54 21.96
N ALA A 202 -17.40 -11.47 21.03
CA ALA A 202 -18.28 -12.59 21.31
C ALA A 202 -17.77 -13.45 22.47
N SER A 203 -16.44 -13.53 22.67
CA SER A 203 -15.86 -14.26 23.81
C SER A 203 -16.19 -13.64 25.16
N PHE A 204 -16.56 -12.36 25.23
CA PHE A 204 -16.92 -11.69 26.48
C PHE A 204 -18.18 -12.26 27.14
N ARG A 205 -19.04 -12.95 26.40
CA ARG A 205 -20.18 -13.70 26.96
C ARG A 205 -19.75 -14.88 27.84
N ASN A 206 -18.50 -15.32 27.71
CA ASN A 206 -17.93 -16.41 28.51
C ASN A 206 -17.36 -15.90 29.84
N ILE A 207 -17.37 -14.58 30.10
CA ILE A 207 -16.96 -14.03 31.38
C ILE A 207 -17.98 -14.43 32.44
N VAL A 208 -17.54 -15.23 33.41
CA VAL A 208 -18.30 -15.53 34.62
C VAL A 208 -18.01 -14.44 35.64
N TRP A 209 -19.04 -13.68 35.99
CA TRP A 209 -18.91 -12.57 36.93
C TRP A 209 -19.10 -13.02 38.37
N ASP A 210 -18.28 -12.49 39.26
CA ASP A 210 -18.47 -12.59 40.70
C ASP A 210 -19.67 -11.73 41.16
N ASN A 211 -20.17 -11.99 42.36
CA ASN A 211 -21.14 -11.15 43.03
C ASN A 211 -20.48 -9.89 43.62
N ALA A 212 -19.19 -9.97 43.95
CA ALA A 212 -18.41 -8.83 44.42
C ALA A 212 -17.99 -7.89 43.27
N SER A 213 -17.94 -6.60 43.59
CA SER A 213 -17.46 -5.54 42.69
C SER A 213 -16.11 -5.01 43.14
N LEU A 214 -15.35 -4.48 42.18
CA LEU A 214 -14.18 -3.67 42.52
C LEU A 214 -14.60 -2.39 43.28
N PRO A 215 -13.82 -1.95 44.28
CA PRO A 215 -13.99 -0.64 44.90
C PRO A 215 -13.95 0.52 43.90
N ASP A 216 -14.75 1.54 44.14
CA ASP A 216 -14.69 2.79 43.37
C ASP A 216 -13.38 3.55 43.64
N TYR A 217 -13.00 4.43 42.70
CA TYR A 217 -11.81 5.29 42.80
C TYR A 217 -10.48 4.53 42.86
N LEU A 218 -10.44 3.27 42.44
CA LEU A 218 -9.17 2.59 42.15
C LEU A 218 -8.51 3.21 40.90
N SER A 219 -7.18 3.16 40.86
CA SER A 219 -6.49 3.37 39.59
C SER A 219 -6.83 2.24 38.61
N PRO A 220 -6.86 2.49 37.28
CA PRO A 220 -7.12 1.43 36.32
C PRO A 220 -6.13 0.26 36.46
N PHE A 221 -4.86 0.53 36.79
CA PHE A 221 -3.84 -0.51 36.98
C PHE A 221 -4.09 -1.37 38.22
N GLN A 222 -4.49 -0.76 39.34
CA GLN A 222 -4.88 -1.50 40.55
C GLN A 222 -6.09 -2.39 40.26
N ALA A 223 -7.10 -1.86 39.56
CA ALA A 223 -8.27 -2.62 39.14
C ALA A 223 -7.91 -3.81 38.24
N ILE A 224 -7.06 -3.61 37.23
CA ILE A 224 -6.57 -4.66 36.33
C ILE A 224 -5.86 -5.77 37.12
N ARG A 225 -4.87 -5.42 37.96
CA ARG A 225 -4.11 -6.40 38.76
C ARG A 225 -5.03 -7.21 39.67
N THR A 226 -5.91 -6.52 40.39
CA THR A 226 -6.86 -7.15 41.33
C THR A 226 -7.80 -8.09 40.58
N ALA A 227 -8.34 -7.67 39.43
CA ALA A 227 -9.24 -8.49 38.63
C ALA A 227 -8.55 -9.74 38.06
N ILE A 228 -7.32 -9.60 37.54
CA ILE A 228 -6.55 -10.73 36.99
C ILE A 228 -6.21 -11.73 38.12
N GLN A 229 -5.72 -11.24 39.26
CA GLN A 229 -5.37 -12.09 40.40
C GLN A 229 -6.60 -12.83 40.95
N HIS A 230 -7.72 -12.13 41.12
CA HIS A 230 -8.99 -12.73 41.56
C HIS A 230 -9.48 -13.79 40.58
N TYR A 231 -9.42 -13.51 39.28
CA TYR A 231 -9.80 -14.45 38.24
C TYR A 231 -8.93 -15.71 38.25
N TRP A 232 -7.61 -15.60 38.39
CA TRP A 232 -6.73 -16.77 38.47
C TRP A 232 -6.94 -17.62 39.73
N GLN A 233 -7.43 -17.01 40.82
CA GLN A 233 -7.72 -17.72 42.08
C GLN A 233 -9.09 -18.41 42.06
N THR A 234 -10.11 -17.76 41.48
CA THR A 234 -11.52 -18.17 41.64
C THR A 234 -12.16 -18.69 40.35
N GLY A 235 -11.61 -18.33 39.18
CA GLY A 235 -12.25 -18.53 37.88
C GLY A 235 -13.34 -17.50 37.56
N HIS A 236 -13.65 -16.56 38.47
CA HIS A 236 -14.66 -15.53 38.28
C HIS A 236 -14.01 -14.14 38.20
N LEU A 237 -14.60 -13.23 37.42
CA LEU A 237 -14.13 -11.85 37.30
C LEU A 237 -14.96 -10.93 38.19
N LEU A 238 -14.32 -10.06 38.97
CA LEU A 238 -15.02 -9.04 39.77
C LEU A 238 -15.85 -8.11 38.88
N ARG A 239 -16.99 -7.60 39.38
CA ARG A 239 -17.81 -6.62 38.63
C ARG A 239 -17.07 -5.27 38.49
N PRO A 240 -17.31 -4.52 37.40
CA PRO A 240 -16.69 -3.20 37.18
C PRO A 240 -17.01 -2.21 38.32
N PRO A 241 -16.06 -1.31 38.67
CA PRO A 241 -16.36 -0.20 39.56
C PRO A 241 -17.27 0.81 38.85
N ARG A 242 -17.97 1.66 39.61
CA ARG A 242 -18.80 2.73 39.04
C ARG A 242 -17.94 3.82 38.42
N CYS A 243 -16.75 4.07 38.99
CA CYS A 243 -15.78 5.02 38.47
C CYS A 243 -14.34 4.65 38.90
N PHE A 244 -13.37 5.05 38.08
CA PHE A 244 -11.94 5.03 38.44
C PHE A 244 -11.54 6.36 39.08
N ASN A 245 -10.31 6.44 39.62
CA ASN A 245 -9.74 7.68 40.13
C ASN A 245 -9.48 8.77 39.06
N GLN A 246 -9.72 8.44 37.80
CA GLN A 246 -9.59 9.34 36.65
C GLN A 246 -10.60 8.97 35.57
N ARG A 247 -10.93 9.92 34.70
CA ARG A 247 -11.82 9.67 33.56
C ARG A 247 -11.06 8.89 32.48
N LEU A 248 -11.71 7.86 31.93
CA LEU A 248 -11.20 7.08 30.81
C LEU A 248 -12.17 7.23 29.63
N ASP A 249 -11.64 7.44 28.42
CA ASP A 249 -12.42 7.42 27.19
C ASP A 249 -12.09 6.14 26.40
N THR A 250 -12.97 5.15 26.46
CA THR A 250 -12.82 3.86 25.78
C THR A 250 -13.76 3.71 24.58
N ARG A 251 -14.37 4.80 24.11
CA ARG A 251 -15.43 4.73 23.09
C ARG A 251 -14.97 4.16 21.74
N GLY A 252 -13.67 4.17 21.43
CA GLY A 252 -13.10 3.46 20.29
C GLY A 252 -12.43 2.13 20.61
N GLY A 253 -12.41 1.72 21.88
CA GLY A 253 -11.72 0.53 22.38
C GLY A 253 -10.49 0.85 23.22
N LEU A 254 -9.66 -0.17 23.45
CA LEU A 254 -8.42 -0.05 24.21
C LEU A 254 -7.38 -1.12 23.84
N SER A 255 -6.13 -0.89 24.25
CA SER A 255 -5.06 -1.89 24.28
C SER A 255 -4.44 -1.94 25.67
N LEU A 256 -4.28 -3.16 26.18
CA LEU A 256 -3.62 -3.44 27.44
C LEU A 256 -2.31 -4.20 27.16
N SER A 257 -1.21 -3.72 27.73
CA SER A 257 0.12 -4.32 27.57
C SER A 257 0.78 -4.57 28.93
N LEU A 258 1.48 -5.69 29.04
CA LEU A 258 2.33 -6.05 30.19
C LEU A 258 3.79 -6.14 29.72
N ARG A 259 4.70 -5.40 30.34
CA ARG A 259 6.12 -5.30 29.94
C ARG A 259 7.05 -5.47 31.14
N ALA A 260 8.08 -6.30 30.97
CA ALA A 260 9.11 -6.47 31.98
C ALA A 260 9.97 -5.20 32.07
N GLN A 261 10.39 -4.82 33.28
CA GLN A 261 11.24 -3.63 33.48
C GLN A 261 12.65 -3.79 32.88
N ASP A 262 13.15 -5.02 32.82
CA ASP A 262 14.45 -5.37 32.20
C ASP A 262 14.37 -5.56 30.67
N SER A 263 13.16 -5.60 30.10
CA SER A 263 12.92 -5.80 28.67
C SER A 263 11.78 -4.90 28.17
N LEU A 264 11.94 -3.60 28.35
CA LEU A 264 10.91 -2.60 28.04
C LEU A 264 10.39 -2.70 26.60
N TYR A 265 11.22 -3.09 25.65
CA TYR A 265 10.86 -3.09 24.24
C TYR A 265 10.09 -4.33 23.78
N THR A 266 10.10 -5.41 24.55
CA THR A 266 9.36 -6.64 24.25
C THR A 266 8.16 -6.78 25.19
N ALA A 267 6.95 -6.77 24.65
CA ALA A 267 5.77 -7.02 25.46
C ALA A 267 5.71 -8.50 25.85
N GLN A 268 5.56 -8.79 27.14
CA GLN A 268 5.34 -10.15 27.63
C GLN A 268 3.93 -10.64 27.30
N ALA A 269 2.95 -9.73 27.38
CA ALA A 269 1.58 -9.96 26.94
C ALA A 269 0.96 -8.65 26.44
N ARG A 270 0.04 -8.74 25.47
CA ARG A 270 -0.68 -7.60 24.91
C ARG A 270 -1.99 -8.05 24.29
N GLN A 271 -3.07 -7.37 24.63
CA GLN A 271 -4.40 -7.59 24.08
C GLN A 271 -5.04 -6.26 23.69
N SER A 272 -5.77 -6.23 22.58
CA SER A 272 -6.43 -5.02 22.08
C SER A 272 -7.77 -5.37 21.45
N PHE A 273 -8.72 -4.45 21.53
CA PHE A 273 -9.97 -4.51 20.80
C PHE A 273 -10.48 -3.11 20.49
N TRP A 274 -11.34 -3.00 19.47
CA TRP A 274 -11.87 -1.74 18.97
C TRP A 274 -13.39 -1.71 19.10
N HIS A 275 -13.99 -0.53 19.26
CA HIS A 275 -15.44 -0.31 19.14
C HIS A 275 -15.73 0.41 17.83
N PHE A 276 -16.25 -0.33 16.85
CA PHE A 276 -16.69 0.22 15.58
C PHE A 276 -18.00 1.00 15.75
N PRO A 277 -18.31 1.96 14.85
CA PRO A 277 -19.46 2.85 15.01
C PRO A 277 -20.83 2.17 15.24
N GLU A 278 -21.01 0.97 14.70
CA GLU A 278 -22.22 0.15 14.83
C GLU A 278 -22.24 -0.80 16.03
N ASP A 279 -21.16 -0.86 16.82
CA ASP A 279 -21.12 -1.67 18.03
C ASP A 279 -22.00 -1.08 19.14
N VAL A 280 -22.48 -1.95 20.03
CA VAL A 280 -23.21 -1.52 21.23
C VAL A 280 -22.28 -0.70 22.13
N PRO A 281 -22.69 0.51 22.57
CA PRO A 281 -21.89 1.31 23.49
C PRO A 281 -21.54 0.56 24.77
N SER A 282 -20.29 0.69 25.22
CA SER A 282 -19.79 0.09 26.47
C SER A 282 -19.41 1.15 27.48
N THR A 283 -19.12 0.73 28.71
CA THR A 283 -18.60 1.61 29.78
C THR A 283 -17.12 1.33 29.98
N ALA A 284 -16.34 2.38 30.32
CA ALA A 284 -14.91 2.22 30.54
C ALA A 284 -14.56 1.18 31.62
N GLY A 285 -15.39 1.05 32.66
CA GLY A 285 -15.21 0.01 33.68
C GLY A 285 -15.32 -1.41 33.09
N LEU A 286 -16.32 -1.64 32.25
CA LEU A 286 -16.52 -2.92 31.58
C LEU A 286 -15.37 -3.21 30.60
N ASP A 287 -14.98 -2.23 29.79
CA ASP A 287 -13.92 -2.40 28.79
C ASP A 287 -12.57 -2.74 29.44
N VAL A 288 -12.20 -2.03 30.51
CA VAL A 288 -10.96 -2.29 31.24
C VAL A 288 -10.95 -3.71 31.82
N LEU A 289 -12.07 -4.19 32.35
CA LEU A 289 -12.15 -5.56 32.89
C LEU A 289 -12.19 -6.64 31.80
N GLN A 290 -12.84 -6.38 30.67
CA GLN A 290 -12.77 -7.27 29.50
C GLN A 290 -11.33 -7.37 28.98
N GLY A 291 -10.61 -6.25 28.90
CA GLY A 291 -9.18 -6.23 28.58
C GLY A 291 -8.31 -6.99 29.59
N ALA A 292 -8.58 -6.80 30.89
CA ALA A 292 -7.91 -7.53 31.96
C ALA A 292 -8.14 -9.04 31.85
N TRP A 293 -9.38 -9.47 31.57
CA TRP A 293 -9.73 -10.86 31.36
C TRP A 293 -9.01 -11.45 30.13
N LEU A 294 -8.98 -10.76 28.99
CA LEU A 294 -8.21 -11.21 27.82
C LEU A 294 -6.72 -11.39 28.13
N LEU A 295 -6.12 -10.45 28.87
CA LEU A 295 -4.72 -10.55 29.29
C LEU A 295 -4.49 -11.74 30.24
N ALA A 296 -5.43 -11.98 31.17
CA ALA A 296 -5.39 -13.13 32.07
C ALA A 296 -5.48 -14.46 31.32
N GLN A 297 -6.33 -14.55 30.29
CA GLN A 297 -6.44 -15.72 29.42
C GLN A 297 -5.14 -15.98 28.66
N GLN A 298 -4.53 -14.94 28.09
CA GLN A 298 -3.26 -15.07 27.36
C GLN A 298 -2.14 -15.63 28.25
N LEU A 299 -2.11 -15.23 29.52
CA LEU A 299 -1.10 -15.64 30.50
C LEU A 299 -1.51 -16.89 31.31
N GLN A 300 -2.69 -17.47 31.07
CA GLN A 300 -3.25 -18.55 31.90
C GLN A 300 -2.30 -19.76 32.01
N ASN A 301 -1.63 -20.10 30.91
CA ASN A 301 -0.74 -21.28 30.83
C ASN A 301 0.73 -20.95 31.14
N ASP A 302 1.06 -19.71 31.49
CA ASP A 302 2.42 -19.33 31.86
C ASP A 302 2.71 -19.73 33.32
N PRO A 303 3.70 -20.62 33.59
CA PRO A 303 4.03 -21.03 34.95
C PRO A 303 4.53 -19.88 35.83
N GLN A 304 5.04 -18.80 35.24
CA GLN A 304 5.54 -17.60 35.93
C GLN A 304 4.51 -16.45 35.94
N ARG A 305 3.25 -16.68 35.55
CA ARG A 305 2.23 -15.62 35.38
C ARG A 305 2.07 -14.68 36.58
N LEU A 306 2.15 -15.19 37.81
CA LEU A 306 2.02 -14.40 39.04
C LEU A 306 3.24 -13.49 39.25
N GLU A 307 4.44 -14.04 39.06
CA GLU A 307 5.70 -13.31 39.17
C GLU A 307 5.81 -12.25 38.06
N ARG A 308 5.47 -12.61 36.82
CA ARG A 308 5.43 -11.67 35.70
C ARG A 308 4.45 -10.54 35.95
N LEU A 309 3.23 -10.85 36.39
CA LEU A 309 2.27 -9.82 36.74
C LEU A 309 2.89 -8.90 37.80
N ALA A 310 3.44 -9.43 38.89
CA ALA A 310 4.01 -8.63 39.98
C ALA A 310 5.19 -7.73 39.56
N ASN A 311 6.08 -8.21 38.69
CA ASN A 311 7.34 -7.54 38.36
C ASN A 311 7.32 -6.74 37.04
N ALA A 312 6.26 -6.89 36.24
CA ALA A 312 6.08 -6.13 35.00
C ALA A 312 5.26 -4.86 35.25
N ALA A 313 5.43 -3.87 34.37
CA ALA A 313 4.55 -2.71 34.30
C ALA A 313 3.38 -2.94 33.36
N LEU A 314 2.27 -2.29 33.68
CA LEU A 314 1.10 -2.18 32.83
C LEU A 314 1.08 -0.86 32.05
N GLY A 315 0.63 -0.96 30.80
CA GLY A 315 0.31 0.19 29.96
C GLY A 315 -1.07 0.02 29.36
N LEU A 316 -1.88 1.07 29.46
CA LEU A 316 -3.26 1.12 28.98
C LEU A 316 -3.38 2.22 27.92
N SER A 317 -3.55 1.82 26.67
CA SER A 317 -3.84 2.72 25.55
C SER A 317 -5.35 2.80 25.34
N LEU A 318 -5.91 4.00 25.40
CA LEU A 318 -7.33 4.31 25.27
C LEU A 318 -7.60 4.91 23.90
N PHE A 319 -8.61 4.43 23.19
CA PHE A 319 -8.90 4.87 21.83
C PHE A 319 -10.11 5.83 21.80
N SER A 320 -9.95 6.98 21.14
CA SER A 320 -11.07 7.86 20.79
C SER A 320 -12.06 7.11 19.88
N PRO A 321 -13.33 7.56 19.76
CA PRO A 321 -14.26 6.99 18.78
C PRO A 321 -13.61 6.82 17.40
N LEU A 322 -13.87 5.67 16.77
CA LEU A 322 -13.33 5.39 15.44
C LEU A 322 -14.02 6.26 14.39
N GLU A 323 -13.23 6.95 13.58
CA GLU A 323 -13.72 7.76 12.46
C GLU A 323 -13.36 7.05 11.16
N ALA A 324 -14.34 6.78 10.30
CA ALA A 324 -14.05 6.29 8.96
C ALA A 324 -13.15 7.30 8.23
N CYS A 325 -12.07 6.82 7.62
CA CYS A 325 -11.11 7.66 6.93
C CYS A 325 -10.60 6.97 5.67
N ALA A 326 -9.84 7.71 4.87
CA ALA A 326 -9.14 7.15 3.74
C ALA A 326 -7.64 7.43 3.80
N TYR A 327 -6.91 6.88 2.82
CA TYR A 327 -5.48 7.11 2.70
C TYR A 327 -5.18 8.60 2.47
N GLY A 328 -4.37 9.19 3.34
CA GLY A 328 -4.07 10.63 3.36
C GLY A 328 -4.87 11.44 4.38
N ASP A 329 -5.94 10.88 4.96
CA ASP A 329 -6.75 11.54 6.00
C ASP A 329 -6.20 11.31 7.41
N PHE A 330 -5.05 10.64 7.54
CA PHE A 330 -4.45 10.33 8.82
C PHE A 330 -2.96 10.67 8.80
N ASP A 331 -2.50 11.11 9.96
CA ASP A 331 -1.09 11.39 10.26
C ASP A 331 -0.60 10.28 11.18
N PRO A 332 0.48 9.57 10.82
CA PRO A 332 0.96 8.42 11.58
C PRO A 332 1.46 8.78 12.98
N THR A 333 1.74 10.05 13.28
CA THR A 333 2.11 10.55 14.62
C THR A 333 0.92 10.92 15.49
N GLN A 334 -0.22 11.23 14.86
CA GLN A 334 -1.44 11.68 15.53
C GLN A 334 -2.51 10.59 15.63
N HIS A 335 -2.56 9.68 14.65
CA HIS A 335 -3.67 8.75 14.46
C HIS A 335 -3.19 7.31 14.40
N GLY A 336 -3.85 6.44 15.18
CA GLY A 336 -3.84 5.01 14.95
C GLY A 336 -4.83 4.63 13.85
N LEU A 337 -4.65 3.43 13.30
CA LEU A 337 -5.54 2.85 12.31
C LEU A 337 -6.22 1.60 12.84
N ALA A 338 -7.48 1.42 12.47
CA ALA A 338 -8.23 0.18 12.62
C ALA A 338 -8.79 -0.19 11.25
N LEU A 339 -8.71 -1.47 10.92
CA LEU A 339 -9.14 -2.02 9.66
C LEU A 339 -10.15 -3.11 9.93
N ARG A 340 -11.11 -3.23 9.02
CA ARG A 340 -12.04 -4.34 9.00
C ARG A 340 -12.29 -4.81 7.58
N SER A 341 -12.13 -6.10 7.33
CA SER A 341 -12.42 -6.71 6.04
C SER A 341 -13.90 -6.59 5.66
N TYR A 342 -14.17 -6.35 4.38
CA TYR A 342 -15.51 -6.47 3.81
C TYR A 342 -15.88 -7.93 3.53
N GLU A 343 -14.91 -8.80 3.28
CA GLU A 343 -15.15 -10.23 3.02
C GLU A 343 -15.38 -11.02 4.30
N SER A 344 -14.59 -10.73 5.33
CA SER A 344 -14.59 -11.41 6.62
C SER A 344 -14.67 -10.36 7.74
N PRO A 345 -15.85 -9.82 8.09
CA PRO A 345 -15.97 -8.70 9.04
C PRO A 345 -15.32 -8.94 10.41
N TRP A 346 -15.13 -10.19 10.83
CA TRP A 346 -14.39 -10.55 12.05
C TRP A 346 -12.87 -10.40 11.93
N GLN A 347 -12.33 -10.38 10.72
CA GLN A 347 -10.92 -10.11 10.45
C GLN A 347 -10.69 -8.60 10.54
N MET A 348 -10.19 -8.21 11.70
CA MET A 348 -9.95 -6.84 12.09
C MET A 348 -8.64 -6.72 12.84
N GLY A 349 -8.05 -5.55 12.75
CA GLY A 349 -6.76 -5.27 13.35
C GLY A 349 -6.44 -3.80 13.19
N GLY A 350 -5.24 -3.40 13.58
CA GLY A 350 -4.90 -2.00 13.58
C GLY A 350 -3.46 -1.74 13.95
N ALA A 351 -3.10 -0.47 13.96
CA ALA A 351 -1.78 0.01 14.33
C ALA A 351 -1.93 1.24 15.22
N LEU A 352 -1.09 1.36 16.24
CA LEU A 352 -1.07 2.56 17.09
C LEU A 352 -0.33 3.70 16.37
N PRO A 353 -0.61 4.97 16.71
CA PRO A 353 0.16 6.10 16.23
C PRO A 353 1.60 6.09 16.79
N ASN A 354 2.48 6.83 16.12
CA ASN A 354 3.85 7.13 16.51
C ASN A 354 4.62 5.86 16.91
N MET A 355 4.38 4.74 16.20
CA MET A 355 5.03 3.49 16.52
C MET A 355 6.49 3.49 16.04
N PRO A 356 7.41 2.94 16.85
CA PRO A 356 8.81 2.83 16.45
C PRO A 356 8.98 2.05 15.14
N GLY A 357 9.69 2.61 14.16
CA GLY A 357 9.94 1.99 12.84
C GLY A 357 8.84 2.24 11.79
N ILE A 358 7.74 2.89 12.16
CA ILE A 358 6.76 3.41 11.21
C ILE A 358 7.19 4.83 10.82
N TYR A 359 7.44 5.05 9.53
CA TYR A 359 8.02 6.30 9.06
C TYR A 359 7.03 7.20 8.30
N ASP A 360 5.94 6.66 7.79
CA ASP A 360 4.87 7.41 7.11
C ASP A 360 3.51 6.72 7.18
N ALA A 361 2.52 7.36 6.57
CA ALA A 361 1.17 6.87 6.45
C ALA A 361 1.07 5.54 5.67
N ALA A 362 1.89 5.34 4.64
CA ALA A 362 1.91 4.09 3.86
C ALA A 362 2.36 2.93 4.72
N HIS A 363 3.45 3.10 5.45
CA HIS A 363 3.98 2.12 6.38
C HIS A 363 3.04 1.81 7.53
N LEU A 364 2.36 2.83 8.07
CA LEU A 364 1.35 2.60 9.10
C LEU A 364 0.21 1.73 8.56
N LEU A 365 -0.28 2.03 7.36
CA LEU A 365 -1.34 1.28 6.69
C LEU A 365 -0.90 -0.15 6.38
N GLU A 366 0.28 -0.35 5.78
CA GLU A 366 0.81 -1.68 5.47
C GLU A 366 0.98 -2.52 6.73
N HIS A 367 1.52 -1.94 7.80
CA HIS A 367 1.67 -2.63 9.08
C HIS A 367 0.31 -3.00 9.67
N ALA A 368 -0.64 -2.08 9.70
CA ALA A 368 -1.99 -2.33 10.18
C ALA A 368 -2.69 -3.43 9.37
N ARG A 369 -2.56 -3.39 8.03
CA ARG A 369 -3.21 -4.30 7.07
C ARG A 369 -2.59 -5.69 7.06
N PHE A 370 -1.29 -5.80 6.81
CA PHE A 370 -0.63 -7.07 6.53
C PHE A 370 -0.01 -7.70 7.77
N THR A 371 0.49 -6.90 8.71
CA THR A 371 1.13 -7.45 9.93
C THR A 371 0.08 -7.78 10.98
N ASN A 372 -0.78 -6.82 11.32
CA ASN A 372 -1.68 -6.96 12.47
C ASN A 372 -3.05 -7.55 12.08
N THR A 373 -3.63 -7.11 10.96
CA THR A 373 -4.91 -7.66 10.49
C THR A 373 -4.74 -8.91 9.63
N GLN A 374 -3.53 -9.12 9.08
CA GLN A 374 -3.21 -10.22 8.16
C GLN A 374 -4.17 -10.31 6.98
N LEU A 375 -4.72 -9.17 6.55
CA LEU A 375 -5.54 -9.10 5.35
C LEU A 375 -4.71 -9.55 4.17
N ARG A 376 -5.34 -10.26 3.25
CA ARG A 376 -4.67 -10.55 1.99
C ARG A 376 -4.52 -9.27 1.18
N PRO A 377 -3.46 -9.19 0.35
CA PRO A 377 -3.38 -8.25 -0.75
C PRO A 377 -4.70 -7.97 -1.44
N LEU A 378 -5.39 -9.06 -1.82
CA LEU A 378 -6.73 -9.28 -2.37
C LEU A 378 -7.98 -8.70 -1.70
N GLU A 379 -7.86 -8.31 -0.43
CA GLU A 379 -9.03 -8.27 0.45
C GLU A 379 -9.47 -6.84 0.70
N ALA A 380 -10.68 -6.50 0.23
CA ALA A 380 -11.26 -5.18 0.44
C ALA A 380 -11.55 -4.94 1.93
N PHE A 381 -11.33 -3.72 2.41
CA PHE A 381 -11.50 -3.36 3.82
C PHE A 381 -12.00 -1.92 4.00
N GLN A 382 -12.62 -1.66 5.15
CA GLN A 382 -12.90 -0.32 5.64
C GLN A 382 -11.76 0.14 6.56
N LEU A 383 -11.31 1.39 6.36
CA LEU A 383 -10.31 2.03 7.19
C LEU A 383 -10.95 3.01 8.19
N TYR A 384 -10.43 3.00 9.41
CA TYR A 384 -10.79 3.94 10.46
C TYR A 384 -9.53 4.54 11.08
N ARG A 385 -9.57 5.84 11.40
CA ARG A 385 -8.56 6.52 12.22
C ARG A 385 -9.09 6.74 13.63
N TYR A 386 -8.18 6.82 14.60
CA TYR A 386 -8.50 7.18 15.98
C TYR A 386 -7.29 7.79 16.67
N LYS A 387 -7.55 8.57 17.72
CA LYS A 387 -6.51 9.07 18.63
C LYS A 387 -6.32 8.11 19.81
N VAL A 388 -5.13 8.09 20.37
CA VAL A 388 -4.72 7.20 21.45
C VAL A 388 -4.19 8.02 22.63
N VAL A 389 -4.80 7.85 23.80
CA VAL A 389 -4.25 8.35 25.07
C VAL A 389 -3.62 7.18 25.80
N LYS A 390 -2.35 7.28 26.17
CA LYS A 390 -1.63 6.19 26.82
C LYS A 390 -1.39 6.50 28.28
N LEU A 391 -1.80 5.58 29.13
CA LEU A 391 -1.60 5.61 30.56
C LEU A 391 -0.55 4.57 30.91
N ILE A 392 0.46 4.97 31.66
CA ILE A 392 1.52 4.08 32.16
C ILE A 392 1.38 3.96 33.66
N GLU A 393 1.61 2.75 34.18
CA GLU A 393 1.65 2.52 35.61
C GLU A 393 2.73 3.39 36.28
N SER A 394 2.38 4.01 37.41
CA SER A 394 3.24 5.00 38.05
C SER A 394 4.62 4.43 38.40
N GLY A 395 5.68 5.17 38.07
CA GLY A 395 7.07 4.78 38.34
C GLY A 395 7.68 3.78 37.36
N ALA A 396 6.94 3.31 36.35
CA ALA A 396 7.46 2.41 35.33
C ALA A 396 8.17 3.15 34.19
N GLU A 397 9.28 2.59 33.71
CA GLU A 397 9.81 2.96 32.41
C GLU A 397 8.94 2.36 31.29
N TRP A 398 8.83 3.05 30.15
CA TRP A 398 7.99 2.60 29.05
C TRP A 398 8.51 3.07 27.68
N PRO A 399 8.36 2.27 26.61
CA PRO A 399 8.74 2.72 25.27
C PRO A 399 7.95 3.95 24.82
N LEU A 400 8.67 4.92 24.28
CA LEU A 400 8.10 6.11 23.63
C LEU A 400 7.30 5.72 22.38
N GLY A 401 6.22 6.46 22.11
CA GLY A 401 5.32 6.21 20.99
C GLY A 401 4.15 5.29 21.33
N GLY A 402 3.33 4.94 20.33
CA GLY A 402 2.09 4.19 20.57
C GLY A 402 0.99 5.01 21.24
N GLU A 403 1.08 6.33 21.15
CA GLU A 403 0.11 7.30 21.66
C GLU A 403 -0.01 8.46 20.68
N THR A 404 -1.18 9.10 20.66
CA THR A 404 -1.36 10.35 19.93
C THR A 404 -0.46 11.37 20.55
N ARG A 405 0.45 11.87 19.74
CA ARG A 405 1.38 12.87 20.17
C ARG A 405 0.63 14.16 20.47
N SER A 406 0.82 14.71 21.66
CA SER A 406 0.38 16.07 21.97
C SER A 406 1.21 17.07 21.16
N ASP A 407 0.62 18.21 20.80
CA ASP A 407 1.35 19.32 20.18
C ASP A 407 2.57 19.63 21.05
N ALA A 408 3.75 19.47 20.47
CA ALA A 408 4.99 19.72 21.19
C ALA A 408 5.27 21.22 21.20
N TRP A 409 5.98 21.70 22.22
CA TRP A 409 6.32 23.12 22.32
C TRP A 409 7.10 23.64 21.09
N ASP A 410 7.84 22.74 20.43
CA ASP A 410 8.63 22.96 19.22
C ASP A 410 7.79 22.89 17.93
N GLU A 411 6.46 22.81 18.05
CA GLU A 411 5.46 22.98 16.98
C GLU A 411 4.52 24.18 17.19
N ASP A 412 4.54 24.80 18.37
CA ASP A 412 3.71 25.97 18.67
C ASP A 412 4.35 27.25 18.11
N SER A 413 3.77 27.79 17.04
CA SER A 413 4.25 29.01 16.39
C SER A 413 4.33 30.22 17.35
N ARG A 414 3.53 30.25 18.43
CA ARG A 414 3.57 31.34 19.43
C ARG A 414 4.83 31.28 20.27
N LEU A 415 5.34 30.08 20.56
CA LEU A 415 6.58 29.87 21.29
C LEU A 415 7.81 30.02 20.39
N ILE A 416 7.70 29.60 19.13
CA ILE A 416 8.81 29.63 18.17
C ILE A 416 8.99 30.99 17.51
N SER A 417 7.91 31.77 17.31
CA SER A 417 7.98 33.06 16.63
C SER A 417 8.98 34.04 17.26
N PRO A 418 9.07 34.22 18.59
CA PRO A 418 10.08 35.09 19.19
C PRO A 418 11.52 34.64 18.88
N ILE A 419 11.79 33.32 18.92
CA ILE A 419 13.10 32.74 18.61
C ILE A 419 13.46 33.00 17.14
N ALA A 420 12.51 32.70 16.24
CA ALA A 420 12.68 32.86 14.81
C ALA A 420 12.90 34.33 14.43
N THR A 421 12.06 35.25 14.91
CA THR A 421 12.21 36.69 14.64
C THR A 421 13.55 37.23 15.15
N GLY A 422 13.98 36.82 16.36
CA GLY A 422 15.28 37.19 16.89
C GLY A 422 16.43 36.71 16.00
N LEU A 423 16.41 35.44 15.57
CA LEU A 423 17.38 34.90 14.63
C LEU A 423 17.38 35.63 13.29
N GLN A 424 16.22 35.97 12.75
CA GLN A 424 16.11 36.69 11.48
C GLN A 424 16.79 38.04 11.53
N GLN A 425 16.54 38.81 12.60
CA GLN A 425 17.13 40.13 12.79
C GLN A 425 18.65 40.04 12.89
N LEU A 426 19.19 39.03 13.58
CA LEU A 426 20.63 38.79 13.68
C LEU A 426 21.23 38.43 12.32
N VAL A 427 20.59 37.55 11.55
CA VAL A 427 21.03 37.19 10.20
C VAL A 427 21.03 38.42 9.27
N GLN A 428 19.97 39.23 9.31
CA GLN A 428 19.88 40.49 8.55
C GLN A 428 20.96 41.49 8.98
N THR A 429 21.27 41.57 10.27
CA THR A 429 22.34 42.43 10.81
C THR A 429 23.69 42.06 10.21
N VAL A 430 24.03 40.76 10.19
CA VAL A 430 25.28 40.26 9.58
C VAL A 430 25.27 40.48 8.07
N GLN A 431 24.14 40.23 7.40
CA GLN A 431 24.01 40.43 5.95
C GLN A 431 24.20 41.90 5.55
N ALA A 432 23.72 42.84 6.37
CA ALA A 432 23.93 44.28 6.21
C ALA A 432 25.35 44.75 6.57
N GLY A 433 26.26 43.83 6.93
CA GLY A 433 27.63 44.17 7.35
C GLY A 433 27.71 44.87 8.70
N THR A 434 26.65 44.79 9.51
CA THR A 434 26.56 45.40 10.84
C THR A 434 27.04 44.42 11.92
N THR A 435 27.57 44.94 13.02
CA THR A 435 28.01 44.13 14.16
C THR A 435 26.82 43.55 14.92
N LEU A 436 26.91 42.26 15.25
CA LEU A 436 25.92 41.58 16.09
C LEU A 436 25.85 42.22 17.49
N PRO A 437 24.65 42.31 18.10
CA PRO A 437 24.50 42.81 19.46
C PRO A 437 25.19 41.88 20.47
N LEU A 438 25.58 42.43 21.63
CA LEU A 438 26.18 41.66 22.72
C LEU A 438 25.14 40.86 23.51
N GLN A 439 23.89 41.33 23.56
CA GLN A 439 22.79 40.71 24.29
C GLN A 439 21.47 40.82 23.50
N LEU A 440 20.57 39.88 23.74
CA LEU A 440 19.21 39.84 23.20
C LEU A 440 18.20 39.79 24.32
N ALA A 441 16.97 40.21 24.03
CA ALA A 441 15.83 39.94 24.90
C ALA A 441 15.76 38.44 25.23
N GLU A 442 15.35 38.12 26.46
CA GLU A 442 15.27 36.74 26.92
C GLU A 442 14.25 35.96 26.08
N VAL A 443 14.65 34.79 25.60
CA VAL A 443 13.79 33.91 24.81
C VAL A 443 13.72 32.56 25.51
N PHE A 444 12.51 32.01 25.62
CA PHE A 444 12.29 30.74 26.28
C PHE A 444 12.65 29.58 25.35
N ILE A 445 13.70 28.83 25.70
CA ILE A 445 14.06 27.56 25.07
C ILE A 445 13.94 26.46 26.14
N PRO A 446 12.98 25.53 26.01
CA PRO A 446 12.80 24.45 26.98
C PRO A 446 14.04 23.58 27.17
N SER A 447 14.26 23.11 28.39
CA SER A 447 15.36 22.17 28.73
C SER A 447 15.25 20.83 28.02
N SER A 448 14.08 20.49 27.48
CA SER A 448 13.87 19.32 26.63
C SER A 448 14.54 19.46 25.25
N CYS A 449 14.87 20.68 24.81
CA CYS A 449 15.68 20.94 23.62
C CYS A 449 17.15 20.59 23.87
N GLN A 450 17.63 19.51 23.27
CA GLN A 450 19.00 19.02 23.42
C GLN A 450 19.98 19.79 22.53
N TYR A 451 19.57 20.09 21.28
CA TYR A 451 20.35 20.89 20.35
C TYR A 451 19.44 21.82 19.55
N LEU A 452 19.98 22.99 19.22
CA LEU A 452 19.38 23.96 18.32
C LEU A 452 20.30 24.13 17.11
N PHE A 453 19.76 23.97 15.91
CA PHE A 453 20.50 24.14 14.66
C PHE A 453 19.98 25.31 13.84
N LEU A 454 20.90 26.11 13.32
CA LEU A 454 20.66 27.15 12.33
C LEU A 454 21.25 26.69 10.99
N SER A 455 20.40 26.49 9.99
CA SER A 455 20.81 26.31 8.60
C SER A 455 20.41 27.54 7.79
N VAL A 456 21.31 28.04 6.96
CA VAL A 456 21.06 29.19 6.08
C VAL A 456 21.26 28.76 4.64
N TYR A 457 20.30 29.12 3.79
CA TYR A 457 20.30 28.83 2.37
C TYR A 457 20.24 30.12 1.56
N ALA A 458 21.00 30.18 0.48
CA ALA A 458 20.93 31.23 -0.53
C ALA A 458 20.76 30.61 -1.91
N SER A 459 19.80 31.12 -2.69
CA SER A 459 19.46 30.58 -4.02
C SER A 459 19.30 29.05 -4.00
N GLY A 460 18.66 28.54 -2.94
CA GLY A 460 18.40 27.12 -2.69
C GLY A 460 19.59 26.29 -2.20
N LYS A 461 20.82 26.83 -2.15
CA LYS A 461 22.00 26.10 -1.66
C LYS A 461 22.26 26.37 -0.18
N ALA A 462 22.59 25.34 0.59
CA ALA A 462 22.98 25.48 1.99
C ALA A 462 24.38 26.14 2.10
N ILE A 463 24.43 27.32 2.72
CA ILE A 463 25.63 28.15 2.86
C ILE A 463 26.15 28.19 4.31
N ALA A 464 25.36 27.71 5.27
CA ALA A 464 25.81 27.45 6.63
C ALA A 464 24.89 26.43 7.30
N CYS A 465 25.43 25.62 8.21
CA CYS A 465 24.66 24.74 9.10
C CYS A 465 25.46 24.57 10.40
N VAL A 466 24.94 25.11 11.50
CA VAL A 466 25.59 25.11 12.80
C VAL A 466 24.62 24.64 13.87
N GLY A 467 25.06 23.75 14.75
CA GLY A 467 24.28 23.30 15.91
C GLY A 467 25.00 23.57 17.22
N LEU A 468 24.26 24.00 18.24
CA LEU A 468 24.75 24.22 19.61
C LEU A 468 23.76 23.65 20.62
N GLN A 469 24.24 23.32 21.81
CA GLN A 469 23.37 23.08 22.96
C GLN A 469 22.83 24.43 23.46
N PRO A 470 21.51 24.57 23.67
CA PRO A 470 20.92 25.84 24.07
C PRO A 470 21.26 26.20 25.52
N GLN A 471 21.65 27.46 25.73
CA GLN A 471 21.92 28.10 27.02
C GLN A 471 21.22 29.48 27.09
N GLY A 472 19.96 29.54 26.64
CA GLY A 472 19.18 30.78 26.59
C GLY A 472 19.39 31.59 25.30
N SER A 473 19.11 32.90 25.36
CA SER A 473 19.10 33.79 24.19
C SER A 473 20.48 34.01 23.55
N GLU A 474 21.57 33.89 24.32
CA GLU A 474 22.94 34.01 23.81
C GLU A 474 23.32 32.92 22.80
N THR A 475 22.64 31.77 22.84
CA THR A 475 22.81 30.71 21.85
C THR A 475 22.47 31.20 20.45
N LEU A 476 21.47 32.09 20.29
CA LEU A 476 21.06 32.60 18.98
C LEU A 476 22.15 33.46 18.35
N ILE A 477 22.79 34.34 19.15
CA ILE A 477 23.92 35.16 18.70
C ILE A 477 25.08 34.26 18.28
N SER A 478 25.38 33.24 19.09
CA SER A 478 26.49 32.31 18.84
C SER A 478 26.26 31.46 17.59
N LEU A 479 25.03 30.98 17.36
CA LEU A 479 24.64 30.27 16.13
C LEU A 479 24.89 31.14 14.90
N VAL A 480 24.38 32.37 14.91
CA VAL A 480 24.52 33.29 13.76
C VAL A 480 25.99 33.67 13.55
N ARG A 481 26.76 33.93 14.61
CA ARG A 481 28.19 34.22 14.53
C ARG A 481 28.97 33.07 13.90
N HIS A 482 28.74 31.84 14.34
CA HIS A 482 29.39 30.67 13.75
C HIS A 482 28.94 30.43 12.30
N ALA A 483 27.66 30.62 12.00
CA ALA A 483 27.13 30.47 10.65
C ALA A 483 27.73 31.51 9.69
N ALA A 484 27.86 32.76 10.13
CA ALA A 484 28.49 33.83 9.37
C ALA A 484 29.96 33.54 9.04
N ASN A 485 30.66 32.83 9.91
CA ASN A 485 32.06 32.42 9.70
C ASN A 485 32.20 31.16 8.82
N ASP A 486 31.10 30.55 8.38
CA ASP A 486 31.15 29.42 7.45
C ASP A 486 31.79 29.89 6.13
N PRO A 487 32.81 29.19 5.59
CA PRO A 487 33.47 29.58 4.35
C PRO A 487 32.51 29.76 3.17
N ARG A 488 31.41 28.99 3.13
CA ARG A 488 30.41 29.06 2.06
C ARG A 488 29.58 30.34 2.13
N TRP A 489 29.28 30.83 3.33
CA TRP A 489 28.62 32.14 3.52
C TRP A 489 29.60 33.26 3.18
N GLN A 490 30.84 33.20 3.68
CA GLN A 490 31.87 34.19 3.36
C GLN A 490 32.08 34.37 1.84
N ALA A 491 32.00 33.29 1.07
CA ALA A 491 32.15 33.30 -0.39
C ALA A 491 31.06 34.10 -1.16
N ILE A 492 29.89 34.33 -0.55
CA ILE A 492 28.78 35.06 -1.18
C ILE A 492 28.50 36.42 -0.52
N GLN A 493 29.24 36.75 0.54
CA GLN A 493 29.02 37.97 1.31
C GLN A 493 29.31 39.21 0.45
N GLY A 494 28.41 40.20 0.45
CA GLY A 494 28.51 41.42 -0.37
C GLY A 494 27.85 41.35 -1.75
N GLN A 495 27.26 40.22 -2.13
CA GLN A 495 26.35 40.15 -3.29
C GLN A 495 25.01 40.79 -2.92
N ALA A 496 24.56 41.79 -3.69
CA ALA A 496 23.30 42.49 -3.42
C ALA A 496 22.09 41.57 -3.65
N ASP A 497 21.06 41.75 -2.81
CA ASP A 497 19.70 41.20 -2.98
C ASP A 497 19.58 39.65 -2.98
N GLN A 498 20.20 38.99 -1.99
CA GLN A 498 20.00 37.56 -1.77
C GLN A 498 18.85 37.28 -0.81
N ASP A 499 17.76 36.73 -1.34
CA ASP A 499 16.66 36.17 -0.57
C ASP A 499 17.14 34.92 0.19
N LEU A 500 17.37 35.07 1.49
CA LEU A 500 17.85 34.00 2.36
C LEU A 500 16.68 33.19 2.92
N LEU A 501 16.82 31.87 2.86
CA LEU A 501 15.98 30.94 3.61
C LEU A 501 16.73 30.52 4.88
N ILE A 502 16.15 30.81 6.03
CA ILE A 502 16.64 30.36 7.33
C ILE A 502 15.82 29.15 7.76
N LYS A 503 16.49 28.04 8.10
CA LYS A 503 15.87 26.89 8.76
C LYS A 503 16.38 26.77 10.20
N LEU A 504 15.45 26.58 11.12
CA LEU A 504 15.69 26.33 12.52
C LEU A 504 15.28 24.89 12.84
N SER A 505 16.23 24.06 13.28
CA SER A 505 15.94 22.68 13.67
C SER A 505 16.12 22.50 15.17
N PHE A 506 15.04 22.11 15.85
CA PHE A 506 15.05 21.74 17.27
C PHE A 506 15.22 20.23 17.37
N LEU A 507 16.21 19.79 18.15
CA LEU A 507 16.39 18.38 18.48
C LEU A 507 15.94 18.15 19.93
N SER A 508 14.84 17.43 20.09
CA SER A 508 14.24 17.09 21.38
C SER A 508 14.13 15.57 21.52
N GLU A 509 13.57 15.08 22.64
CA GLU A 509 13.27 13.64 22.85
C GLU A 509 14.47 12.70 22.57
N LYS A 510 15.64 12.98 23.18
CA LYS A 510 16.82 12.10 23.03
C LYS A 510 16.50 10.68 23.48
N ARG A 511 16.78 9.71 22.61
CA ARG A 511 16.54 8.28 22.80
C ARG A 511 17.82 7.49 22.57
N TYR A 512 18.14 6.57 23.46
CA TYR A 512 19.19 5.58 23.23
C TYR A 512 18.64 4.44 22.36
N LEU A 513 19.31 4.12 21.25
CA LEU A 513 18.89 3.06 20.33
C LEU A 513 19.57 1.72 20.63
N GLY A 514 20.70 1.75 21.34
CA GLY A 514 21.52 0.58 21.62
C GLY A 514 22.95 0.72 21.10
N ARG A 515 23.76 -0.31 21.40
CA ARG A 515 25.15 -0.41 20.96
C ARG A 515 25.27 -1.34 19.77
N ALA A 516 25.73 -0.85 18.63
CA ALA A 516 25.87 -1.64 17.40
C ALA A 516 26.93 -1.07 16.45
N THR A 517 27.37 -1.87 15.48
CA THR A 517 28.24 -1.43 14.37
C THR A 517 27.48 -0.83 13.19
N ASP A 518 26.19 -1.15 13.06
CA ASP A 518 25.33 -0.67 11.98
C ASP A 518 23.96 -0.26 12.52
N LEU A 519 23.58 0.99 12.24
CA LEU A 519 22.28 1.57 12.58
C LEU A 519 21.11 0.76 12.01
N SER A 520 21.29 0.10 10.85
CA SER A 520 20.23 -0.69 10.21
C SER A 520 19.74 -1.86 11.07
N THR A 521 20.57 -2.34 11.99
CA THR A 521 20.23 -3.42 12.94
C THR A 521 19.39 -2.93 14.11
N LEU A 522 19.40 -1.62 14.36
CA LEU A 522 18.68 -0.99 15.46
C LEU A 522 17.29 -0.57 14.99
N LYS A 523 16.32 -0.76 15.87
CA LYS A 523 14.92 -0.37 15.64
C LYS A 523 14.67 1.01 16.27
N GLN A 524 13.46 1.51 16.09
CA GLN A 524 12.92 2.65 16.85
C GLN A 524 13.46 4.04 16.51
N TRP A 525 14.05 4.17 15.34
CA TRP A 525 14.32 5.45 14.72
C TRP A 525 13.59 5.53 13.39
N VAL A 526 13.41 6.75 12.90
CA VAL A 526 12.74 7.02 11.62
C VAL A 526 13.66 7.87 10.76
N LEU A 527 14.08 7.30 9.63
CA LEU A 527 14.86 8.01 8.61
C LEU A 527 14.08 9.24 8.12
N GLY A 528 14.73 10.40 8.04
CA GLY A 528 14.11 11.65 7.61
C GLY A 528 13.31 12.38 8.68
N VAL A 529 13.01 11.75 9.82
CA VAL A 529 12.29 12.39 10.94
C VAL A 529 13.17 12.52 12.19
N ASP A 530 14.03 11.54 12.43
CA ASP A 530 14.95 11.53 13.57
C ASP A 530 16.35 11.96 13.13
N ALA A 531 16.93 12.90 13.85
CA ALA A 531 18.36 13.16 13.78
C ALA A 531 19.09 12.04 14.53
N ILE A 532 20.18 11.55 13.95
CA ILE A 532 20.90 10.41 14.50
C ILE A 532 22.30 10.85 14.91
N SER A 533 22.74 10.40 16.08
CA SER A 533 24.14 10.53 16.49
C SER A 533 24.75 9.17 16.82
N LEU A 534 26.05 9.04 16.53
CA LEU A 534 26.89 8.04 17.18
C LEU A 534 27.79 8.68 18.23
N GLN A 535 28.07 7.91 19.27
CA GLN A 535 28.98 8.29 20.35
C GLN A 535 29.93 7.12 20.66
N ALA A 536 31.23 7.40 20.67
CA ALA A 536 32.27 6.47 21.08
C ALA A 536 33.44 7.29 21.63
N ASP A 537 33.52 7.45 22.95
CA ASP A 537 34.48 8.34 23.63
C ASP A 537 35.90 8.26 23.02
N PRO A 538 36.51 9.38 22.54
CA PRO A 538 36.05 10.78 22.56
C PRO A 538 35.25 11.24 21.32
N HIS A 539 34.92 10.33 20.41
CA HIS A 539 34.28 10.61 19.13
C HIS A 539 32.77 10.82 19.26
N PHE A 540 32.28 11.84 18.54
CA PHE A 540 30.87 12.14 18.40
C PHE A 540 30.58 12.66 16.99
N ALA A 541 29.50 12.20 16.39
CA ALA A 541 28.93 12.83 15.22
C ALA A 541 27.41 12.76 15.26
N LEU A 542 26.78 13.80 14.71
CA LEU A 542 25.33 13.92 14.60
C LEU A 542 24.97 14.39 13.19
N ILE A 543 23.94 13.80 12.62
CA ILE A 543 23.35 14.20 11.34
C ILE A 543 21.87 14.54 11.57
N LEU A 544 21.45 15.70 11.07
CA LEU A 544 20.05 16.15 11.15
C LEU A 544 19.15 15.27 10.29
N ALA A 545 17.89 15.12 10.73
CA ALA A 545 16.88 14.33 10.03
C ALA A 545 16.73 14.74 8.56
N ALA A 546 16.59 16.05 8.30
CA ALA A 546 16.41 16.57 6.94
C ALA A 546 17.59 16.29 6.01
N ILE A 547 18.83 16.16 6.52
CA ILE A 547 19.99 15.90 5.66
C ILE A 547 19.92 14.48 5.08
N ALA A 548 19.55 13.49 5.90
CA ALA A 548 19.39 12.13 5.43
C ALA A 548 18.28 12.02 4.37
N GLY A 549 17.19 12.79 4.54
CA GLY A 549 16.13 12.91 3.54
C GLY A 549 16.55 13.66 2.27
N GLU A 550 17.21 14.81 2.41
CA GLU A 550 17.74 15.64 1.31
C GLU A 550 18.70 14.86 0.40
N GLN A 551 19.51 13.98 0.98
CA GLN A 551 20.47 13.15 0.25
C GLN A 551 19.91 11.76 -0.13
N ASN A 552 18.67 11.46 0.26
CA ASN A 552 18.02 10.16 0.07
C ASN A 552 18.89 8.97 0.51
N TRP A 553 19.53 9.09 1.67
CA TRP A 553 20.41 8.06 2.19
C TRP A 553 19.63 6.88 2.75
N SER A 554 20.01 5.67 2.37
CA SER A 554 19.65 4.45 3.10
C SER A 554 20.22 4.45 4.51
N ALA A 555 19.68 3.58 5.39
CA ALA A 555 20.24 3.38 6.73
C ALA A 555 21.74 3.05 6.70
N THR A 556 22.17 2.22 5.75
CA THR A 556 23.58 1.85 5.58
C THR A 556 24.45 3.04 5.14
N GLN A 557 23.95 3.89 4.23
CA GLN A 557 24.66 5.12 3.83
C GLN A 557 24.74 6.10 5.01
N LEU A 558 23.65 6.29 5.76
CA LEU A 558 23.63 7.14 6.95
C LEU A 558 24.62 6.64 8.01
N THR A 559 24.70 5.31 8.23
CA THR A 559 25.73 4.69 9.08
C THR A 559 27.12 5.13 8.63
N HIS A 560 27.45 4.93 7.35
CA HIS A 560 28.76 5.25 6.80
C HIS A 560 29.15 6.72 7.00
N GLU A 561 28.24 7.66 6.68
CA GLU A 561 28.48 9.09 6.82
C GLU A 561 28.70 9.53 8.28
N LEU A 562 27.98 8.92 9.21
CA LEU A 562 28.15 9.18 10.65
C LEU A 562 29.53 8.72 11.15
N TYR A 563 30.00 7.53 10.75
CA TYR A 563 31.35 7.05 11.07
C TYR A 563 32.42 7.96 10.49
N THR A 564 32.32 8.31 9.21
CA THR A 564 33.25 9.22 8.54
C THR A 564 33.31 10.58 9.25
N LYS A 565 32.16 11.14 9.63
CA LYS A 565 32.08 12.42 10.35
C LYS A 565 32.68 12.35 11.76
N ALA A 566 32.61 11.20 12.43
CA ALA A 566 33.25 10.98 13.72
C ALA A 566 34.75 10.67 13.63
N GLY A 567 35.29 10.51 12.41
CA GLY A 567 36.68 10.09 12.19
C GLY A 567 36.94 8.64 12.57
N LEU A 568 35.94 7.76 12.40
CA LEU A 568 36.00 6.34 12.71
C LEU A 568 35.88 5.49 11.43
N CYS A 569 36.42 4.27 11.45
CA CYS A 569 36.21 3.29 10.39
C CYS A 569 34.85 2.59 10.55
N PRO A 570 33.99 2.56 9.51
CA PRO A 570 32.71 1.85 9.55
C PRO A 570 32.89 0.36 9.89
N LEU A 571 31.94 -0.23 10.61
CA LEU A 571 31.78 -1.68 10.85
C LEU A 571 32.84 -2.38 11.72
N GLU A 572 33.91 -1.70 12.15
CA GLU A 572 34.98 -2.30 12.98
C GLU A 572 34.74 -2.21 14.50
N GLN A 573 33.99 -1.21 14.96
CA GLN A 573 33.73 -0.98 16.39
C GLN A 573 32.25 -0.69 16.64
N ALA A 574 31.67 -1.37 17.63
CA ALA A 574 30.33 -1.07 18.11
C ALA A 574 30.31 0.23 18.92
N VAL A 575 29.41 1.13 18.54
CA VAL A 575 29.24 2.48 19.11
C VAL A 575 27.87 2.64 19.72
N ASP A 576 27.71 3.65 20.56
CA ASP A 576 26.42 3.98 21.19
C ASP A 576 25.63 4.90 20.27
N TRP A 577 24.42 4.48 19.91
CA TRP A 577 23.55 5.21 18.98
C TRP A 577 22.44 5.93 19.72
N TYR A 578 22.15 7.15 19.28
CA TYR A 578 21.02 7.93 19.78
C TYR A 578 20.20 8.53 18.64
N ALA A 579 18.89 8.59 18.85
CA ALA A 579 17.97 9.34 18.01
C ALA A 579 17.45 10.56 18.76
N TYR A 580 17.25 11.66 18.04
CA TYR A 580 16.61 12.87 18.53
C TYR A 580 15.46 13.19 17.59
N ARG A 581 14.31 13.54 18.15
CA ARG A 581 13.21 14.00 17.33
C ARG A 581 13.58 15.36 16.74
N SER A 582 13.54 15.49 15.42
CA SER A 582 13.84 16.76 14.73
C SER A 582 12.55 17.51 14.41
N ARG A 583 12.50 18.80 14.75
CA ARG A 583 11.40 19.71 14.41
C ARG A 583 11.95 20.92 13.70
N GLU A 584 11.47 21.16 12.49
CA GLU A 584 12.07 22.14 11.61
C GLU A 584 11.10 23.27 11.31
N TRP A 585 11.62 24.49 11.33
CA TRP A 585 10.89 25.70 10.97
C TRP A 585 11.67 26.42 9.91
N GLY A 586 10.99 26.82 8.84
CA GLY A 586 11.57 27.68 7.84
C GLY A 586 11.10 29.12 8.03
N MET A 587 11.95 30.05 7.61
CA MET A 587 11.66 31.46 7.66
C MET A 587 12.20 32.15 6.41
N ARG A 588 11.31 32.86 5.72
CA ARG A 588 11.59 33.58 4.47
C ARG A 588 10.69 34.81 4.39
N ALA A 589 11.22 35.95 3.97
CA ALA A 589 10.45 37.20 3.87
C ALA A 589 9.58 37.55 5.10
N ASN A 590 10.11 37.34 6.32
CA ASN A 590 9.43 37.53 7.62
C ASN A 590 8.22 36.60 7.86
N GLN A 591 8.03 35.56 7.04
CA GLN A 591 7.03 34.53 7.28
C GLN A 591 7.69 33.31 7.91
N LEU A 592 7.10 32.84 9.01
CA LEU A 592 7.50 31.62 9.71
C LEU A 592 6.57 30.49 9.30
N TYR A 593 7.13 29.32 9.02
CA TYR A 593 6.37 28.14 8.65
C TYR A 593 6.97 26.87 9.24
N TYR A 594 6.09 25.98 9.71
CA TYR A 594 6.48 24.68 10.23
C TYR A 594 6.73 23.71 9.07
N LEU A 595 7.88 23.05 9.08
CA LEU A 595 8.30 22.06 8.09
C LEU A 595 7.95 20.66 8.63
N ALA A 596 6.68 20.28 8.52
CA ALA A 596 6.22 18.95 8.87
C ALA A 596 6.68 17.91 7.82
N PRO A 597 6.97 16.64 8.23
CA PRO A 597 7.29 15.56 7.29
C PRO A 597 6.14 15.28 6.30
N ASP A 598 4.90 15.41 6.76
CA ASP A 598 3.68 15.24 5.98
C ASP A 598 3.02 16.60 5.74
N PHE A 599 2.84 16.97 4.47
CA PHE A 599 2.19 18.22 4.11
C PHE A 599 0.69 18.12 4.35
N PRO A 600 0.07 19.10 5.04
CA PRO A 600 -1.39 19.15 5.14
C PRO A 600 -1.96 19.32 3.74
N VAL A 601 -2.82 18.38 3.36
CA VAL A 601 -3.64 18.43 2.16
C VAL A 601 -4.76 19.44 2.43
N PRO A 602 -4.74 20.65 1.83
CA PRO A 602 -5.82 21.58 2.04
C PRO A 602 -7.09 21.06 1.34
N PRO A 603 -8.30 21.34 1.85
CA PRO A 603 -9.51 21.17 1.06
C PRO A 603 -9.41 22.06 -0.18
N ILE A 604 -9.57 21.46 -1.36
CA ILE A 604 -9.52 22.15 -2.66
C ILE A 604 -10.92 22.16 -3.26
N GLU A 605 -11.36 23.32 -3.76
CA GLU A 605 -12.50 23.42 -4.66
C GLU A 605 -12.06 23.09 -6.09
N ILE A 606 -12.91 22.36 -6.84
CA ILE A 606 -12.62 21.92 -8.20
C ILE A 606 -12.39 23.14 -9.10
N ALA A 607 -11.15 23.37 -9.55
CA ALA A 607 -10.79 24.45 -10.48
C ALA A 607 -10.00 23.89 -11.68
N SER A 608 -10.65 23.83 -12.85
CA SER A 608 -10.14 23.11 -14.02
C SER A 608 -9.10 23.86 -14.88
N PRO A 609 -8.99 25.20 -14.94
CA PRO A 609 -7.94 25.86 -15.74
C PRO A 609 -6.61 26.13 -15.00
N LEU A 610 -6.68 26.72 -13.80
CA LEU A 610 -5.49 27.11 -13.02
C LEU A 610 -4.62 25.89 -12.68
N LEU A 611 -5.27 24.76 -12.36
CA LEU A 611 -4.58 23.55 -12.00
C LEU A 611 -3.84 22.91 -13.18
N MET A 612 -4.42 22.96 -14.39
CA MET A 612 -3.73 22.51 -15.61
C MET A 612 -2.49 23.36 -15.88
N GLU A 613 -2.59 24.68 -15.69
CA GLU A 613 -1.45 25.58 -15.83
C GLU A 613 -0.33 25.22 -14.84
N GLN A 614 -0.67 24.95 -13.57
CA GLN A 614 0.29 24.53 -12.55
C GLN A 614 1.01 23.22 -12.93
N PHE A 615 0.27 22.20 -13.35
CA PHE A 615 0.87 20.95 -13.83
C PHE A 615 1.79 21.19 -15.04
N TYR A 616 1.37 22.01 -16.00
CA TYR A 616 2.17 22.31 -17.18
C TYR A 616 3.50 23.00 -16.80
N TRP A 617 3.44 24.02 -15.94
CA TRP A 617 4.63 24.69 -15.40
C TRP A 617 5.54 23.73 -14.64
N HIS A 618 4.98 22.80 -13.87
CA HIS A 618 5.77 21.76 -13.20
C HIS A 618 6.65 21.00 -14.19
N PHE A 619 6.10 20.52 -15.32
CA PHE A 619 6.89 19.80 -16.32
C PHE A 619 8.00 20.66 -16.92
N LEU A 620 7.67 21.88 -17.34
CA LEU A 620 8.65 22.78 -17.94
C LEU A 620 9.83 23.06 -17.00
N GLN A 621 9.56 23.20 -15.70
CA GLN A 621 10.61 23.43 -14.71
C GLN A 621 11.44 22.19 -14.39
N GLN A 622 10.85 20.99 -14.50
CA GLN A 622 11.54 19.73 -14.28
C GLN A 622 12.31 19.22 -15.51
N GLN A 623 12.13 19.86 -16.67
CA GLN A 623 12.93 19.65 -17.87
C GLN A 623 14.36 20.16 -17.63
N ARG A 624 15.36 19.27 -17.65
CA ARG A 624 16.78 19.64 -17.44
C ARG A 624 17.44 20.20 -18.71
N GLN A 625 18.71 20.62 -18.59
CA GLN A 625 19.55 21.21 -19.66
C GLN A 625 19.65 20.40 -20.96
N LEU A 626 19.35 19.09 -20.93
CA LEU A 626 19.34 18.21 -22.11
C LEU A 626 17.91 17.78 -22.52
N GLY A 627 16.88 18.47 -22.03
CA GLY A 627 15.49 18.14 -22.34
C GLY A 627 14.96 16.85 -21.69
N VAL A 628 15.66 16.24 -20.74
CA VAL A 628 15.29 14.94 -20.15
C VAL A 628 14.30 15.10 -18.99
N PHE A 629 13.33 14.17 -18.89
CA PHE A 629 12.48 14.01 -17.71
C PHE A 629 12.96 12.89 -16.79
N HIS A 630 12.94 13.20 -15.48
CA HIS A 630 13.27 12.27 -14.41
C HIS A 630 12.03 11.49 -13.95
N SER A 631 12.24 10.43 -13.18
CA SER A 631 11.12 9.70 -12.55
C SER A 631 10.48 10.53 -11.42
N ASP A 632 11.34 11.17 -10.62
CA ASP A 632 10.96 11.87 -9.40
C ASP A 632 11.85 13.09 -9.16
N TYR A 633 11.30 14.09 -8.46
CA TYR A 633 11.99 15.30 -8.02
C TYR A 633 12.00 15.40 -6.49
N MET A 634 13.16 15.71 -5.93
CA MET A 634 13.41 15.94 -4.51
C MET A 634 13.53 17.45 -4.25
N PRO A 635 12.47 18.09 -3.74
CA PRO A 635 12.39 19.55 -3.69
C PRO A 635 13.31 20.20 -2.66
N HIS A 636 13.76 19.45 -1.64
CA HIS A 636 14.65 19.99 -0.61
C HIS A 636 16.11 20.09 -1.06
N SER A 637 16.58 19.17 -1.90
CA SER A 637 17.96 19.12 -2.40
C SER A 637 18.13 19.56 -3.86
N HIS A 638 17.02 19.86 -4.56
CA HIS A 638 16.99 20.11 -6.00
C HIS A 638 17.61 18.98 -6.84
N GLN A 639 17.49 17.76 -6.33
CA GLN A 639 17.92 16.55 -7.01
C GLN A 639 16.74 15.91 -7.72
N ALA A 640 17.02 15.22 -8.81
CA ALA A 640 16.03 14.46 -9.56
C ALA A 640 16.61 13.08 -9.87
N SER A 641 15.78 12.05 -9.79
CA SER A 641 16.23 10.66 -9.99
C SER A 641 16.42 10.37 -11.47
N LEU A 642 17.61 9.90 -11.87
CA LEU A 642 17.96 9.52 -13.25
C LEU A 642 17.65 8.06 -13.56
N SER A 643 16.75 7.42 -12.84
CA SER A 643 16.31 6.07 -13.18
C SER A 643 15.55 6.10 -14.52
N TYR A 644 16.01 5.30 -15.49
CA TYR A 644 15.35 5.07 -16.78
C TYR A 644 14.96 6.35 -17.57
N PRO A 645 15.90 7.28 -17.81
CA PRO A 645 15.61 8.61 -18.36
C PRO A 645 14.98 8.56 -19.76
N LEU A 646 15.37 7.57 -20.57
CA LEU A 646 14.81 7.35 -21.90
C LEU A 646 13.32 6.98 -21.84
N SER A 647 12.99 5.92 -21.10
CA SER A 647 11.59 5.46 -20.93
C SER A 647 10.68 6.54 -20.35
N ASN A 648 11.14 7.25 -19.31
CA ASN A 648 10.35 8.28 -18.63
C ASN A 648 10.08 9.46 -19.57
N THR A 649 11.10 9.92 -20.27
CA THR A 649 10.99 11.02 -21.22
C THR A 649 10.05 10.67 -22.36
N ALA A 650 10.23 9.50 -22.97
CA ALA A 650 9.39 9.03 -24.06
C ALA A 650 7.92 8.84 -23.61
N GLN A 651 7.69 8.27 -22.44
CA GLN A 651 6.34 8.05 -21.93
C GLN A 651 5.62 9.37 -21.59
N ILE A 652 6.30 10.35 -20.99
CA ILE A 652 5.72 11.66 -20.69
C ILE A 652 5.33 12.38 -21.98
N LEU A 653 6.22 12.38 -22.98
CA LEU A 653 5.91 12.95 -24.29
C LEU A 653 4.74 12.24 -24.98
N ALA A 654 4.67 10.91 -24.91
CA ALA A 654 3.55 10.15 -25.47
C ALA A 654 2.20 10.52 -24.84
N LEU A 655 2.16 10.94 -23.57
CA LEU A 655 0.94 11.42 -22.90
C LEU A 655 0.59 12.86 -23.30
N LEU A 656 1.58 13.75 -23.33
CA LEU A 656 1.37 15.19 -23.47
C LEU A 656 1.19 15.64 -24.93
N ALA A 657 1.93 15.05 -25.87
CA ALA A 657 1.88 15.41 -27.29
C ALA A 657 0.49 15.19 -27.94
N GLN A 658 -0.36 14.37 -27.32
CA GLN A 658 -1.73 14.12 -27.79
C GLN A 658 -2.66 15.35 -27.69
N HIS A 659 -2.35 16.29 -26.80
CA HIS A 659 -3.27 17.38 -26.43
C HIS A 659 -2.64 18.75 -26.44
N LEU A 660 -1.32 18.84 -26.27
CA LEU A 660 -0.58 20.08 -26.27
C LEU A 660 0.13 20.22 -27.62
N PRO A 661 -0.01 21.36 -28.33
CA PRO A 661 0.74 21.58 -29.56
C PRO A 661 2.24 21.55 -29.29
N ASP A 662 3.06 21.12 -30.27
CA ASP A 662 4.52 21.16 -30.18
C ASP A 662 4.98 22.60 -29.90
N GLN A 663 5.24 22.89 -28.64
CA GLN A 663 5.75 24.19 -28.20
C GLN A 663 7.27 24.21 -28.39
N GLU A 664 7.85 25.39 -28.67
CA GLU A 664 9.30 25.63 -28.77
C GLU A 664 10.06 25.07 -27.55
N THR A 665 9.37 24.96 -26.40
CA THR A 665 9.88 24.41 -25.14
C THR A 665 10.26 22.94 -25.18
N TRP A 666 9.75 22.11 -26.09
CA TRP A 666 10.03 20.65 -26.13
C TRP A 666 11.14 20.26 -27.10
N GLN A 667 11.73 21.20 -27.82
CA GLN A 667 12.74 20.92 -28.86
C GLN A 667 13.93 20.13 -28.34
N GLU A 668 14.47 20.52 -27.18
CA GLU A 668 15.59 19.80 -26.53
C GLU A 668 15.21 18.38 -26.12
N THR A 669 13.96 18.17 -25.69
CA THR A 669 13.44 16.84 -25.32
C THR A 669 13.34 15.93 -26.54
N TRP A 670 12.79 16.44 -27.65
CA TRP A 670 12.74 15.71 -28.91
C TRP A 670 14.14 15.40 -29.44
N TYR A 671 15.06 16.36 -29.35
CA TYR A 671 16.46 16.16 -29.71
C TYR A 671 17.12 15.05 -28.88
N TYR A 672 16.88 15.00 -27.57
CA TYR A 672 17.39 13.91 -26.72
C TYR A 672 16.88 12.53 -27.15
N LEU A 673 15.58 12.38 -27.43
CA LEU A 673 15.05 11.11 -27.94
C LEU A 673 15.67 10.74 -29.29
N GLN A 674 15.87 11.73 -30.16
CA GLN A 674 16.49 11.57 -31.46
C GLN A 674 17.97 11.14 -31.38
N GLU A 675 18.73 11.57 -30.38
CA GLU A 675 20.15 11.21 -30.23
C GLU A 675 20.39 9.97 -29.35
N SER A 676 19.32 9.35 -28.82
CA SER A 676 19.43 8.18 -27.94
C SER A 676 19.88 6.92 -28.67
N ASP A 677 20.75 6.10 -28.04
CA ASP A 677 21.24 4.85 -28.61
C ASP A 677 20.19 3.73 -28.54
N LEU A 678 19.52 3.47 -29.67
CA LEU A 678 18.49 2.45 -29.77
C LEU A 678 19.02 1.00 -29.65
N ARG A 679 20.33 0.79 -29.78
CA ARG A 679 20.92 -0.57 -29.70
C ARG A 679 20.91 -1.12 -28.29
N SER A 680 21.16 -0.27 -27.30
CA SER A 680 21.11 -0.62 -25.87
C SER A 680 19.71 -0.52 -25.26
N ALA A 681 18.76 0.11 -25.96
CA ALA A 681 17.38 0.26 -25.52
C ALA A 681 16.62 -1.08 -25.42
N THR A 682 15.89 -1.25 -24.31
CA THR A 682 15.03 -2.41 -24.07
C THR A 682 13.83 -2.42 -25.03
N LEU A 683 13.08 -3.53 -25.06
CA LEU A 683 11.83 -3.60 -25.83
C LEU A 683 10.80 -2.58 -25.33
N LEU A 684 10.78 -2.34 -24.02
CA LEU A 684 9.87 -1.37 -23.41
C LEU A 684 10.25 0.07 -23.77
N ASP A 685 11.55 0.41 -23.74
CA ASP A 685 12.05 1.73 -24.20
C ASP A 685 11.62 2.01 -25.64
N LYS A 686 11.82 1.03 -26.54
CA LYS A 686 11.44 1.13 -27.95
C LYS A 686 9.93 1.32 -28.13
N SER A 687 9.13 0.70 -27.27
CA SER A 687 7.67 0.85 -27.29
C SER A 687 7.24 2.26 -26.90
N PHE A 688 7.83 2.84 -25.84
CA PHE A 688 7.53 4.21 -25.45
C PHE A 688 8.03 5.23 -26.47
N LEU A 689 9.22 5.02 -27.05
CA LEU A 689 9.76 5.86 -28.12
C LEU A 689 8.86 5.87 -29.34
N ALA A 690 8.41 4.69 -29.78
CA ALA A 690 7.49 4.58 -30.90
C ALA A 690 6.19 5.36 -30.62
N LEU A 691 5.59 5.19 -29.43
CA LEU A 691 4.38 5.94 -29.05
C LEU A 691 4.61 7.45 -29.02
N ALA A 692 5.75 7.92 -28.49
CA ALA A 692 6.07 9.34 -28.46
C ALA A 692 6.10 9.94 -29.88
N TRP A 693 6.83 9.31 -30.81
CA TRP A 693 6.91 9.78 -32.19
C TRP A 693 5.59 9.63 -32.97
N LEU A 694 4.80 8.59 -32.70
CA LEU A 694 3.49 8.41 -33.33
C LEU A 694 2.49 9.51 -32.94
N TYR A 695 2.61 10.09 -31.75
CA TYR A 695 1.77 11.21 -31.29
C TYR A 695 2.38 12.59 -31.55
N LYS A 696 3.61 12.67 -32.08
CA LYS A 696 4.23 13.93 -32.47
C LYS A 696 3.56 14.47 -33.74
N SER A 697 3.39 15.79 -33.81
CA SER A 697 2.65 16.44 -34.90
C SER A 697 3.37 16.35 -36.25
N GLU A 698 4.70 16.55 -36.24
CA GLU A 698 5.58 16.45 -37.43
C GLU A 698 6.89 15.72 -37.09
N LEU A 699 7.28 14.77 -37.94
CA LEU A 699 8.51 13.99 -37.81
C LEU A 699 9.54 14.39 -38.88
N ASN A 700 10.78 14.65 -38.46
CA ASN A 700 11.89 14.87 -39.37
C ASN A 700 12.42 13.53 -39.95
N PRO A 701 13.26 13.53 -41.00
CA PRO A 701 13.73 12.29 -41.64
C PRO A 701 14.47 11.31 -40.71
N LYS A 702 15.21 11.82 -39.71
CA LYS A 702 15.92 10.99 -38.74
C LYS A 702 14.94 10.33 -37.78
N GLU A 703 13.98 11.09 -37.26
CA GLU A 703 12.91 10.57 -36.40
C GLU A 703 12.05 9.53 -37.13
N GLN A 704 11.72 9.75 -38.40
CA GLN A 704 11.01 8.75 -39.23
C GLN A 704 11.81 7.44 -39.34
N THR A 705 13.13 7.54 -39.56
CA THR A 705 14.02 6.38 -39.62
C THR A 705 14.07 5.64 -38.28
N GLN A 706 14.10 6.36 -37.17
CA GLN A 706 14.15 5.77 -35.84
C GLN A 706 12.82 5.14 -35.41
N LEU A 707 11.70 5.77 -35.75
CA LEU A 707 10.37 5.20 -35.57
C LEU A 707 10.25 3.88 -36.34
N ALA A 708 10.67 3.86 -37.62
CA ALA A 708 10.69 2.63 -38.42
C ALA A 708 11.53 1.54 -37.75
N HIS A 709 12.74 1.88 -37.28
CA HIS A 709 13.59 0.94 -36.56
C HIS A 709 12.94 0.39 -35.28
N CYS A 710 12.26 1.23 -34.50
CA CYS A 710 11.56 0.79 -33.30
C CYS A 710 10.41 -0.15 -33.63
N LEU A 711 9.59 0.18 -34.63
CA LEU A 711 8.48 -0.68 -35.08
C LEU A 711 8.99 -2.03 -35.61
N GLU A 712 10.06 -2.03 -36.42
CA GLU A 712 10.71 -3.25 -36.89
C GLU A 712 11.24 -4.12 -35.74
N ALA A 713 11.92 -3.51 -34.76
CA ALA A 713 12.44 -4.23 -33.60
C ALA A 713 11.32 -4.82 -32.72
N ILE A 714 10.23 -4.06 -32.53
CA ILE A 714 9.05 -4.54 -31.81
C ILE A 714 8.43 -5.74 -32.54
N GLN A 715 8.25 -5.67 -33.87
CA GLN A 715 7.74 -6.78 -34.66
C GLN A 715 8.65 -8.00 -34.64
N ALA A 716 9.96 -7.80 -34.78
CA ALA A 716 10.96 -8.87 -34.77
C ALA A 716 11.05 -9.59 -33.42
N SER A 717 10.61 -8.94 -32.32
CA SER A 717 10.54 -9.57 -31.00
C SER A 717 9.41 -10.59 -30.86
N MET A 718 8.40 -10.54 -31.73
CA MET A 718 7.30 -11.52 -31.73
C MET A 718 7.72 -12.83 -32.40
N ASN A 719 7.39 -13.95 -31.75
CA ASN A 719 7.55 -15.25 -32.38
C ASN A 719 6.49 -15.49 -33.49
N SER A 720 6.59 -16.63 -34.19
CA SER A 720 5.65 -17.02 -35.26
C SER A 720 4.18 -17.14 -34.82
N HIS A 721 3.93 -17.20 -33.51
CA HIS A 721 2.60 -17.27 -32.90
C HIS A 721 2.10 -15.90 -32.39
N GLY A 722 2.85 -14.81 -32.62
CA GLY A 722 2.45 -13.47 -32.16
C GLY A 722 2.68 -13.23 -30.65
N GLN A 723 3.53 -14.02 -30.01
CA GLN A 723 3.86 -13.85 -28.58
C GLN A 723 5.10 -12.96 -28.41
N PHE A 724 5.01 -12.00 -27.48
CA PHE A 724 6.14 -11.21 -27.02
C PHE A 724 6.99 -11.99 -25.99
N PRO A 725 8.27 -11.59 -25.80
CA PRO A 725 9.11 -12.15 -24.75
C PRO A 725 8.47 -12.00 -23.35
N LYS A 726 8.74 -12.96 -22.46
CA LYS A 726 8.30 -12.87 -21.07
C LYS A 726 9.03 -11.73 -20.36
N ALA A 727 8.28 -10.97 -19.57
CA ALA A 727 8.82 -9.94 -18.69
C ALA A 727 9.88 -10.52 -17.74
N GLN A 728 11.01 -9.83 -17.63
CA GLN A 728 12.16 -10.18 -16.77
C GLN A 728 12.16 -9.39 -15.46
N SER A 729 11.37 -8.32 -15.37
CA SER A 729 11.24 -7.47 -14.19
C SER A 729 9.78 -7.18 -13.84
N TYR A 730 9.54 -6.72 -12.61
CA TYR A 730 8.22 -6.28 -12.18
C TYR A 730 7.68 -5.11 -13.02
N GLU A 731 8.54 -4.17 -13.40
CA GLU A 731 8.16 -3.03 -14.23
C GLU A 731 7.76 -3.47 -15.66
N GLU A 732 8.53 -4.39 -16.26
CA GLU A 732 8.15 -4.98 -17.55
C GLU A 732 6.83 -5.76 -17.48
N GLN A 733 6.54 -6.39 -16.34
CA GLN A 733 5.26 -7.06 -16.13
C GLN A 733 4.10 -6.06 -16.06
N LEU A 734 4.27 -4.92 -15.39
CA LEU A 734 3.25 -3.86 -15.36
C LEU A 734 2.91 -3.38 -16.77
N TYR A 735 3.93 -3.20 -17.62
CA TYR A 735 3.79 -2.71 -18.99
C TYR A 735 3.66 -3.82 -20.05
N TYR A 736 3.35 -5.06 -19.64
CA TYR A 736 3.16 -6.16 -20.56
C TYR A 736 2.08 -5.81 -21.62
N GLY A 737 2.42 -6.01 -22.89
CA GLY A 737 1.57 -5.63 -24.03
C GLY A 737 1.76 -4.21 -24.56
N HIS A 738 2.58 -3.34 -23.95
CA HIS A 738 2.95 -2.05 -24.54
C HIS A 738 3.58 -2.13 -25.95
N PRO A 739 4.38 -3.16 -26.28
CA PRO A 739 4.83 -3.38 -27.65
C PRO A 739 3.66 -3.52 -28.63
N LEU A 740 2.58 -4.22 -28.23
CA LEU A 740 1.36 -4.34 -29.03
C LEU A 740 0.63 -3.00 -29.15
N LEU A 741 0.56 -2.21 -28.07
CA LEU A 741 -0.04 -0.87 -28.10
C LEU A 741 0.62 0.01 -29.17
N ALA A 742 1.95 0.03 -29.22
CA ALA A 742 2.70 0.80 -30.22
C ALA A 742 2.36 0.36 -31.65
N LEU A 743 2.30 -0.95 -31.93
CA LEU A 743 1.94 -1.46 -33.25
C LEU A 743 0.49 -1.14 -33.63
N LEU A 744 -0.46 -1.22 -32.69
CA LEU A 744 -1.87 -0.87 -32.92
C LEU A 744 -2.05 0.61 -33.24
N VAL A 745 -1.34 1.50 -32.53
CA VAL A 745 -1.35 2.94 -32.81
C VAL A 745 -0.71 3.22 -34.17
N ALA A 746 0.42 2.59 -34.48
CA ALA A 746 1.09 2.71 -35.77
C ALA A 746 0.18 2.29 -36.93
N PHE A 747 -0.47 1.12 -36.80
CA PHE A 747 -1.43 0.63 -37.79
C PHE A 747 -2.60 1.60 -38.00
N ARG A 748 -3.19 2.13 -36.91
CA ARG A 748 -4.27 3.12 -36.99
C ARG A 748 -3.87 4.39 -37.74
N LEU A 749 -2.61 4.82 -37.57
CA LEU A 749 -2.06 6.01 -38.22
C LEU A 749 -1.53 5.72 -39.64
N GLY A 750 -1.72 4.51 -40.16
CA GLY A 750 -1.38 4.15 -41.54
C GLY A 750 0.08 3.72 -41.76
N TYR A 751 0.84 3.46 -40.70
CA TYR A 751 2.19 2.90 -40.82
C TYR A 751 2.15 1.42 -41.20
N ALA A 752 3.17 0.97 -41.94
CA ALA A 752 3.28 -0.42 -42.37
C ALA A 752 3.55 -1.33 -41.16
N VAL A 753 2.61 -2.22 -40.86
CA VAL A 753 2.70 -3.22 -39.78
C VAL A 753 2.32 -4.59 -40.34
N ASN A 754 2.98 -5.65 -39.88
CA ASN A 754 2.60 -7.02 -40.25
C ASN A 754 1.23 -7.38 -39.65
N THR A 755 0.20 -7.37 -40.48
CA THR A 755 -1.20 -7.57 -40.05
C THR A 755 -1.47 -8.98 -39.53
N ASP A 756 -0.80 -10.01 -40.04
CA ASP A 756 -0.93 -11.39 -39.55
C ASP A 756 -0.37 -11.54 -38.12
N GLN A 757 0.83 -11.01 -37.88
CA GLN A 757 1.40 -10.99 -36.52
C GLN A 757 0.56 -10.14 -35.56
N LEU A 758 0.08 -8.98 -36.03
CA LEU A 758 -0.75 -8.08 -35.24
C LEU A 758 -2.07 -8.76 -34.83
N SER A 759 -2.71 -9.49 -35.75
CA SER A 759 -3.94 -10.24 -35.48
C SER A 759 -3.72 -11.34 -34.43
N LYS A 760 -2.65 -12.13 -34.58
CA LYS A 760 -2.32 -13.20 -33.62
C LYS A 760 -2.00 -12.66 -32.22
N ALA A 761 -1.22 -11.58 -32.15
CA ALA A 761 -0.88 -10.92 -30.89
C ALA A 761 -2.13 -10.33 -30.21
N SER A 762 -3.05 -9.77 -31.00
CA SER A 762 -4.34 -9.24 -30.55
C SER A 762 -5.22 -10.33 -29.94
N GLU A 763 -5.35 -11.49 -30.57
CA GLU A 763 -6.10 -12.61 -30.01
C GLU A 763 -5.51 -13.07 -28.66
N LEU A 764 -4.18 -13.22 -28.60
CA LEU A 764 -3.48 -13.63 -27.40
C LEU A 764 -3.61 -12.63 -26.24
N ILE A 765 -3.55 -11.32 -26.51
CA ILE A 765 -3.69 -10.31 -25.46
C ILE A 765 -5.12 -10.25 -24.93
N ILE A 766 -6.14 -10.44 -25.78
CA ILE A 766 -7.54 -10.50 -25.36
C ILE A 766 -7.73 -11.70 -24.44
N GLU A 767 -7.20 -12.87 -24.81
CA GLU A 767 -7.29 -14.07 -24.00
C GLU A 767 -6.51 -13.96 -22.69
N TYR A 768 -5.31 -13.39 -22.74
CA TYR A 768 -4.52 -13.11 -21.54
C TYR A 768 -5.26 -12.17 -20.59
N ALA A 769 -5.79 -11.05 -21.09
CA ALA A 769 -6.55 -10.09 -20.31
C ALA A 769 -7.83 -10.70 -19.72
N TYR A 770 -8.49 -11.58 -20.47
CA TYR A 770 -9.72 -12.22 -20.02
C TYR A 770 -9.46 -13.34 -19.00
N GLU A 771 -8.41 -14.14 -19.15
CA GLU A 771 -8.25 -15.38 -18.39
C GLU A 771 -7.10 -15.37 -17.37
N LEU A 772 -6.00 -14.63 -17.62
CA LEU A 772 -4.71 -14.86 -16.96
C LEU A 772 -4.06 -13.60 -16.35
N ALA A 773 -4.56 -12.41 -16.65
CA ALA A 773 -3.91 -11.17 -16.23
C ALA A 773 -4.04 -10.92 -14.72
N PRO A 774 -2.94 -10.55 -14.03
CA PRO A 774 -3.00 -10.07 -12.65
C PRO A 774 -3.53 -8.63 -12.61
N LEU A 775 -4.12 -8.25 -11.47
CA LEU A 775 -4.76 -6.93 -11.28
C LEU A 775 -3.81 -5.75 -11.56
N ALA A 776 -2.52 -5.89 -11.24
CA ALA A 776 -1.52 -4.84 -11.48
C ALA A 776 -1.38 -4.46 -12.97
N CYS A 777 -1.69 -5.39 -13.89
CA CYS A 777 -1.64 -5.15 -15.33
C CYS A 777 -2.93 -4.55 -15.88
N TYR A 778 -4.03 -4.50 -15.10
CA TYR A 778 -5.36 -4.13 -15.61
C TYR A 778 -5.42 -2.74 -16.24
N PRO A 779 -4.83 -1.67 -15.65
CA PRO A 779 -4.88 -0.34 -16.27
C PRO A 779 -4.27 -0.34 -17.68
N ASN A 780 -3.10 -0.98 -17.83
CA ASN A 780 -2.37 -1.03 -19.09
C ASN A 780 -3.05 -1.93 -20.12
N LEU A 781 -3.57 -3.09 -19.70
CA LEU A 781 -4.36 -3.96 -20.58
C LEU A 781 -5.63 -3.27 -21.05
N LEU A 782 -6.30 -2.51 -20.18
CA LEU A 782 -7.51 -1.79 -20.55
C LEU A 782 -7.24 -0.74 -21.63
N LEU A 783 -6.09 -0.04 -21.56
CA LEU A 783 -5.64 0.87 -22.63
C LEU A 783 -5.43 0.12 -23.96
N ILE A 784 -4.73 -1.02 -23.94
CA ILE A 784 -4.48 -1.84 -25.13
C ILE A 784 -5.78 -2.31 -25.76
N LEU A 785 -6.68 -2.91 -24.98
CA LEU A 785 -7.96 -3.42 -25.47
C LEU A 785 -8.85 -2.30 -26.02
N THR A 786 -8.83 -1.12 -25.39
CA THR A 786 -9.58 0.05 -25.89
C THR A 786 -9.04 0.48 -27.25
N GLN A 787 -7.71 0.55 -27.40
CA GLN A 787 -7.08 0.89 -28.67
C GLN A 787 -7.45 -0.12 -29.78
N MET A 788 -7.48 -1.41 -29.45
CA MET A 788 -7.92 -2.45 -30.39
C MET A 788 -9.38 -2.24 -30.82
N ALA A 789 -10.27 -1.98 -29.86
CA ALA A 789 -11.69 -1.81 -30.13
C ALA A 789 -12.00 -0.58 -31.01
N GLN A 790 -11.12 0.42 -30.99
CA GLN A 790 -11.20 1.58 -31.88
C GLN A 790 -10.70 1.29 -33.30
N THR A 791 -9.85 0.27 -33.49
CA THR A 791 -9.29 -0.11 -34.81
C THR A 791 -10.08 -1.21 -35.52
N CYS A 792 -10.87 -2.00 -34.79
CA CYS A 792 -11.67 -3.07 -35.37
C CYS A 792 -13.05 -2.56 -35.82
N GLU A 793 -13.54 -3.03 -36.97
CA GLU A 793 -14.93 -2.80 -37.35
C GLU A 793 -15.89 -3.48 -36.36
N PRO A 794 -16.91 -2.78 -35.83
CA PRO A 794 -17.86 -3.39 -34.92
C PRO A 794 -18.65 -4.50 -35.61
N SER A 795 -18.41 -5.76 -35.20
CA SER A 795 -19.16 -6.92 -35.68
C SER A 795 -19.79 -7.66 -34.51
N PRO A 796 -21.11 -7.55 -34.31
CA PRO A 796 -21.78 -8.25 -33.22
C PRO A 796 -21.76 -9.78 -33.37
N HIS A 797 -21.43 -10.28 -34.57
CA HIS A 797 -21.36 -11.70 -34.90
C HIS A 797 -19.94 -12.28 -34.84
N ASP A 798 -18.91 -11.44 -34.68
CA ASP A 798 -17.52 -11.89 -34.53
C ASP A 798 -17.22 -12.23 -33.06
N ALA A 799 -16.88 -13.50 -32.81
CA ALA A 799 -16.56 -14.01 -31.48
C ALA A 799 -15.34 -13.33 -30.84
N SER A 800 -14.34 -12.95 -31.63
CA SER A 800 -13.14 -12.24 -31.16
C SER A 800 -13.50 -10.81 -30.74
N TYR A 801 -14.37 -10.14 -31.51
CA TYR A 801 -14.88 -8.82 -31.14
C TYR A 801 -15.75 -8.87 -29.88
N GLN A 802 -16.63 -9.87 -29.74
CA GLN A 802 -17.43 -10.04 -28.51
C GLN A 802 -16.57 -10.28 -27.27
N LEU A 803 -15.50 -11.07 -27.41
CA LEU A 803 -14.56 -11.31 -26.32
C LEU A 803 -13.78 -10.03 -25.96
N LEU A 804 -13.34 -9.25 -26.94
CA LEU A 804 -12.71 -7.95 -26.73
C LEU A 804 -13.60 -7.01 -25.90
N VAL A 805 -14.87 -6.85 -26.30
CA VAL A 805 -15.85 -6.03 -25.57
C VAL A 805 -16.03 -6.56 -24.14
N SER A 806 -16.14 -7.88 -23.98
CA SER A 806 -16.31 -8.52 -22.67
C SER A 806 -15.10 -8.35 -21.77
N SER A 807 -13.88 -8.38 -22.32
CA SER A 807 -12.64 -8.12 -21.59
C SER A 807 -12.57 -6.66 -21.11
N ILE A 808 -12.93 -5.69 -21.95
CA ILE A 808 -12.99 -4.28 -21.56
C ILE A 808 -13.99 -4.08 -20.40
N GLU A 809 -15.18 -4.67 -20.51
CA GLU A 809 -16.22 -4.61 -19.47
C GLU A 809 -15.74 -5.25 -18.15
N LYS A 810 -15.16 -6.45 -18.22
CA LYS A 810 -14.63 -7.19 -17.07
C LYS A 810 -13.54 -6.39 -16.35
N LEU A 811 -12.53 -5.91 -17.07
CA LEU A 811 -11.42 -5.17 -16.45
C LEU A 811 -11.91 -3.85 -15.85
N SER A 812 -12.80 -3.13 -16.54
CA SER A 812 -13.39 -1.89 -16.02
C SER A 812 -14.14 -2.13 -14.70
N LEU A 813 -15.02 -3.14 -14.66
CA LEU A 813 -15.77 -3.50 -13.46
C LEU A 813 -14.85 -3.94 -12.30
N ALA A 814 -13.79 -4.70 -12.61
CA ALA A 814 -12.82 -5.12 -11.62
C ALA A 814 -12.08 -3.93 -11.03
N LEU A 815 -11.60 -2.99 -11.85
CA LEU A 815 -10.94 -1.77 -11.38
C LEU A 815 -11.87 -0.92 -10.50
N LEU A 816 -13.14 -0.75 -10.91
CA LEU A 816 -14.14 0.01 -10.16
C LEU A 816 -14.43 -0.57 -8.76
N ALA A 817 -14.28 -1.88 -8.57
CA ALA A 817 -14.50 -2.51 -7.27
C ALA A 817 -13.46 -2.08 -6.21
N TRP A 818 -12.30 -1.57 -6.63
CA TRP A 818 -11.20 -1.13 -5.76
C TRP A 818 -11.28 0.32 -5.32
N GLN A 819 -12.26 1.07 -5.83
CA GLN A 819 -12.42 2.47 -5.48
C GLN A 819 -12.90 2.62 -4.04
N GLN A 820 -12.16 3.39 -3.26
CA GLN A 820 -12.55 3.82 -1.92
C GLN A 820 -13.54 4.99 -1.98
N ALA A 821 -14.28 5.23 -0.91
CA ALA A 821 -15.28 6.30 -0.84
C ALA A 821 -14.73 7.71 -1.12
N ASN A 822 -13.43 7.93 -0.90
CA ASN A 822 -12.76 9.20 -1.18
C ASN A 822 -12.25 9.33 -2.64
N GLY A 823 -12.44 8.33 -3.48
CA GLY A 823 -11.97 8.30 -4.87
C GLY A 823 -10.59 7.65 -5.07
N CYS A 824 -9.85 7.36 -4.01
CA CYS A 824 -8.57 6.65 -4.09
C CYS A 824 -8.77 5.20 -4.52
N PHE A 825 -7.92 4.71 -5.41
CA PHE A 825 -7.77 3.28 -5.68
C PHE A 825 -6.57 2.74 -4.90
N LEU A 826 -6.82 1.75 -4.04
CA LEU A 826 -5.77 1.13 -3.24
C LEU A 826 -5.06 0.04 -4.05
N PRO A 827 -3.72 -0.02 -4.01
CA PRO A 827 -2.98 -1.12 -4.60
C PRO A 827 -2.97 -2.31 -3.65
N GLU A 828 -2.91 -3.49 -4.23
CA GLU A 828 -3.00 -4.72 -3.47
C GLU A 828 -1.68 -5.47 -3.31
N GLN A 829 -0.78 -5.44 -4.30
CA GLN A 829 0.52 -6.15 -4.23
C GLN A 829 1.72 -5.34 -4.68
N ALA A 830 1.54 -4.04 -4.85
CA ALA A 830 2.57 -3.23 -5.44
C ALA A 830 3.18 -2.35 -4.36
N ARG A 831 4.51 -2.23 -4.33
CA ARG A 831 5.23 -1.14 -3.64
C ARG A 831 4.85 0.26 -4.21
N LEU A 832 3.69 0.38 -4.87
CA LEU A 832 3.15 1.57 -5.46
C LEU A 832 2.37 2.31 -4.38
N SER A 833 2.67 3.60 -4.24
CA SER A 833 1.83 4.48 -3.44
C SER A 833 0.39 4.50 -4.02
N PRO A 834 -0.66 4.58 -3.18
CA PRO A 834 -2.03 4.68 -3.65
C PRO A 834 -2.28 5.80 -4.66
N SER A 835 -1.56 6.92 -4.57
CA SER A 835 -1.62 7.99 -5.59
C SER A 835 -1.13 7.52 -6.97
N GLY A 836 -0.11 6.66 -7.02
CA GLY A 836 0.42 6.15 -8.28
C GLY A 836 -0.52 5.21 -8.99
N TYR A 837 -1.07 4.24 -8.25
CA TYR A 837 -2.03 3.30 -8.82
C TYR A 837 -3.35 3.98 -9.19
N THR A 838 -3.82 4.94 -8.36
CA THR A 838 -4.98 5.78 -8.66
C THR A 838 -4.83 6.53 -9.98
N ALA A 839 -3.69 7.17 -10.23
CA ALA A 839 -3.45 7.88 -11.49
C ALA A 839 -3.47 6.95 -12.70
N GLN A 840 -2.91 5.74 -12.59
CA GLN A 840 -2.92 4.76 -13.68
C GLN A 840 -4.33 4.26 -14.01
N ILE A 841 -5.13 3.94 -12.98
CA ILE A 841 -6.53 3.50 -13.18
C ILE A 841 -7.36 4.64 -13.78
N ALA A 842 -7.26 5.85 -13.23
CA ALA A 842 -8.00 7.00 -13.74
C ALA A 842 -7.64 7.29 -15.20
N HIS A 843 -6.36 7.18 -15.57
CA HIS A 843 -5.90 7.31 -16.96
C HIS A 843 -6.51 6.24 -17.87
N ALA A 844 -6.48 4.97 -17.46
CA ALA A 844 -7.09 3.90 -18.25
C ALA A 844 -8.60 4.11 -18.41
N LEU A 845 -9.30 4.42 -17.32
CA LEU A 845 -10.75 4.62 -17.33
C LEU A 845 -11.17 5.84 -18.15
N VAL A 846 -10.44 6.96 -18.11
CA VAL A 846 -10.82 8.14 -18.91
C VAL A 846 -10.72 7.86 -20.41
N VAL A 847 -9.65 7.18 -20.85
CA VAL A 847 -9.46 6.78 -22.25
C VAL A 847 -10.55 5.79 -22.68
N THR A 848 -10.88 4.81 -21.83
CA THR A 848 -11.89 3.80 -22.12
C THR A 848 -13.32 4.33 -22.07
N THR A 849 -13.59 5.37 -21.27
CA THR A 849 -14.96 5.91 -21.11
C THR A 849 -15.51 6.43 -22.43
N ALA A 850 -14.69 7.08 -23.27
CA ALA A 850 -15.11 7.55 -24.59
C ALA A 850 -15.64 6.42 -25.49
N TYR A 851 -14.94 5.28 -25.52
CA TYR A 851 -15.39 4.08 -26.22
C TYR A 851 -16.65 3.48 -25.58
N LEU A 852 -16.70 3.38 -24.25
CA LEU A 852 -17.86 2.80 -23.56
C LEU A 852 -19.12 3.65 -23.68
N LYS A 853 -19.03 4.97 -23.92
CA LYS A 853 -20.21 5.81 -24.13
C LYS A 853 -21.10 5.27 -25.25
N THR A 854 -20.50 4.75 -26.32
CA THR A 854 -21.23 4.14 -27.44
C THR A 854 -21.55 2.67 -27.18
N ALA A 855 -20.59 1.90 -26.65
CA ALA A 855 -20.74 0.45 -26.49
C ALA A 855 -21.55 0.00 -25.25
N LYS A 856 -21.38 0.67 -24.10
CA LYS A 856 -21.93 0.34 -22.78
C LYS A 856 -22.20 1.60 -21.93
N PRO A 857 -23.25 2.38 -22.22
CA PRO A 857 -23.45 3.72 -21.65
C PRO A 857 -23.58 3.74 -20.11
N VAL A 858 -24.20 2.72 -19.51
CA VAL A 858 -24.32 2.61 -18.05
C VAL A 858 -22.95 2.43 -17.38
N LEU A 859 -22.11 1.57 -17.96
CA LEU A 859 -20.75 1.36 -17.45
C LEU A 859 -19.89 2.60 -17.67
N ALA A 860 -20.00 3.26 -18.84
CA ALA A 860 -19.32 4.52 -19.12
C ALA A 860 -19.62 5.58 -18.06
N LYS A 861 -20.89 5.74 -17.66
CA LYS A 861 -21.28 6.66 -16.60
C LYS A 861 -20.61 6.33 -15.26
N ARG A 862 -20.54 5.05 -14.89
CA ARG A 862 -19.86 4.59 -13.67
C ARG A 862 -18.35 4.85 -13.74
N CYS A 863 -17.71 4.59 -14.87
CA CYS A 863 -16.30 4.89 -15.09
C CYS A 863 -16.03 6.39 -14.97
N GLN A 864 -16.87 7.24 -15.56
CA GLN A 864 -16.73 8.70 -15.43
C GLN A 864 -16.83 9.15 -13.97
N GLN A 865 -17.84 8.70 -13.22
CA GLN A 865 -17.98 9.02 -11.79
C GLN A 865 -16.74 8.62 -10.99
N ALA A 866 -16.17 7.46 -11.30
CA ALA A 866 -14.96 6.98 -10.66
C ALA A 866 -13.73 7.81 -11.03
N VAL A 867 -13.60 8.22 -12.30
CA VAL A 867 -12.54 9.13 -12.76
C VAL A 867 -12.64 10.48 -12.05
N ASP A 868 -13.84 11.04 -11.94
CA ASP A 868 -14.07 12.33 -11.26
C ASP A 868 -13.66 12.26 -9.79
N ALA A 869 -14.03 11.19 -9.08
CA ALA A 869 -13.64 10.97 -7.69
C ALA A 869 -12.12 10.77 -7.54
N ALA A 870 -11.50 9.99 -8.42
CA ALA A 870 -10.06 9.76 -8.43
C ALA A 870 -9.26 11.03 -8.74
N LEU A 871 -9.76 11.85 -9.67
CA LEU A 871 -9.17 13.13 -9.99
C LEU A 871 -9.23 14.05 -8.77
N HIS A 872 -10.38 14.18 -8.10
CA HIS A 872 -10.49 14.95 -6.86
C HIS A 872 -9.45 14.49 -5.81
N TYR A 873 -9.28 13.18 -5.62
CA TYR A 873 -8.23 12.64 -4.76
C TYR A 873 -6.81 13.03 -5.19
N LEU A 874 -6.48 12.95 -6.48
CA LEU A 874 -5.15 13.32 -6.98
C LEU A 874 -4.87 14.83 -6.86
N GLN A 875 -5.88 15.68 -7.06
CA GLN A 875 -5.77 17.13 -6.88
C GLN A 875 -5.41 17.50 -5.44
N MET A 876 -6.02 16.81 -4.48
CA MET A 876 -5.71 16.94 -3.06
C MET A 876 -4.23 16.59 -2.77
N ARG A 877 -3.57 15.81 -3.64
CA ARG A 877 -2.13 15.47 -3.53
C ARG A 877 -1.21 16.42 -4.31
N THR A 878 -1.74 17.40 -5.04
CA THR A 878 -0.97 18.34 -5.86
C THR A 878 -0.50 19.54 -5.05
N LEU A 879 0.80 19.85 -5.09
CA LEU A 879 1.37 21.03 -4.44
C LEU A 879 0.91 22.34 -5.10
N GLN A 880 0.37 23.23 -4.28
CA GLN A 880 -0.19 24.52 -4.68
C GLN A 880 0.84 25.66 -4.57
N ALA A 881 0.58 26.77 -5.28
CA ALA A 881 1.42 27.97 -5.25
C ALA A 881 1.57 28.62 -3.86
N LYS A 882 0.69 28.33 -2.90
CA LYS A 882 0.87 28.78 -1.49
C LYS A 882 1.87 27.93 -0.71
N GLN A 883 2.21 26.73 -1.20
CA GLN A 883 3.06 25.75 -0.53
C GLN A 883 4.53 25.80 -1.01
N GLN A 884 4.85 26.58 -2.04
CA GLN A 884 6.24 26.74 -2.50
C GLN A 884 7.16 27.36 -1.44
N VAL A 885 6.61 28.12 -0.49
CA VAL A 885 7.38 28.68 0.64
C VAL A 885 8.03 27.61 1.51
N TYR A 886 7.46 26.40 1.57
CA TYR A 886 8.01 25.30 2.38
C TYR A 886 9.29 24.67 1.79
N PHE A 887 9.67 25.02 0.55
CA PHE A 887 10.79 24.39 -0.14
C PHE A 887 11.89 25.41 -0.49
N PRO A 888 13.19 25.04 -0.35
CA PRO A 888 14.30 25.87 -0.80
C PRO A 888 14.21 26.25 -2.30
N PHE A 889 13.65 25.34 -3.10
CA PHE A 889 13.43 25.49 -4.54
C PHE A 889 11.95 25.56 -4.88
N GLY A 890 11.20 26.40 -4.14
CA GLY A 890 9.75 26.52 -4.20
C GLY A 890 9.15 26.62 -5.60
N ASN A 891 9.76 27.42 -6.48
CA ASN A 891 9.22 27.60 -7.83
C ASN A 891 9.06 26.28 -8.60
N TYR A 892 9.91 25.28 -8.33
CA TYR A 892 9.96 23.98 -9.02
C TYR A 892 8.93 22.95 -8.52
N VAL A 893 8.19 23.25 -7.44
CA VAL A 893 7.32 22.27 -6.78
C VAL A 893 5.85 22.39 -7.15
N VAL A 894 5.43 23.56 -7.62
CA VAL A 894 4.03 23.86 -7.92
C VAL A 894 3.55 22.93 -9.04
N GLY A 895 2.39 22.29 -8.85
CA GLY A 895 1.84 21.30 -9.77
C GLY A 895 2.41 19.88 -9.61
N GLY A 896 3.38 19.65 -8.72
CA GLY A 896 3.89 18.30 -8.46
C GLY A 896 2.97 17.47 -7.58
N ILE A 897 2.77 16.19 -7.89
CA ILE A 897 2.03 15.24 -7.06
C ILE A 897 2.93 14.65 -5.99
N TYR A 898 2.52 14.85 -4.73
CA TYR A 898 3.24 14.39 -3.55
C TYR A 898 2.97 12.91 -3.25
N SER A 899 4.03 12.12 -3.20
CA SER A 899 3.96 10.65 -3.08
C SER A 899 3.68 10.12 -1.66
N GLY A 900 3.67 10.98 -0.62
CA GLY A 900 3.32 10.58 0.75
C GLY A 900 4.46 9.98 1.58
N LEU A 901 5.69 10.06 1.09
CA LEU A 901 6.89 9.63 1.81
C LEU A 901 7.49 10.84 2.58
N PRO A 902 8.18 10.62 3.72
CA PRO A 902 8.73 11.69 4.55
C PRO A 902 9.87 12.47 3.87
N THR A 903 10.29 12.04 2.67
CA THR A 903 11.35 12.65 1.86
C THR A 903 10.88 13.79 0.96
N GLY A 904 9.57 14.00 0.79
CA GLY A 904 9.08 15.09 -0.06
C GLY A 904 9.06 14.80 -1.56
N LEU A 905 9.19 13.54 -1.97
CA LEU A 905 9.29 13.14 -3.37
C LEU A 905 8.05 13.50 -4.19
N LEU A 906 8.27 14.26 -5.26
CA LEU A 906 7.27 14.58 -6.28
C LEU A 906 7.46 13.65 -7.48
N ASN A 907 6.45 12.82 -7.79
CA ASN A 907 6.54 11.91 -8.91
C ASN A 907 6.09 12.61 -10.20
N ILE A 908 7.02 12.80 -11.13
CA ILE A 908 6.80 13.58 -12.35
C ILE A 908 5.81 12.84 -13.27
N LYS A 909 5.94 11.53 -13.39
CA LYS A 909 5.07 10.69 -14.22
C LYS A 909 3.61 10.70 -13.74
N LEU A 910 3.38 10.71 -12.43
CA LEU A 910 2.02 10.81 -11.87
C LEU A 910 1.38 12.16 -12.15
N SER A 911 2.16 13.24 -12.02
CA SER A 911 1.72 14.57 -12.42
C SER A 911 1.29 14.55 -13.90
N ALA A 912 2.05 13.87 -14.78
CA ALA A 912 1.81 13.89 -16.23
C ALA A 912 0.53 13.13 -16.59
N LEU A 913 0.34 11.96 -15.97
CA LEU A 913 -0.91 11.19 -16.06
C LEU A 913 -2.11 12.04 -15.60
N THR A 914 -1.97 12.76 -14.50
CA THR A 914 -3.06 13.59 -13.94
C THR A 914 -3.41 14.76 -14.84
N LEU A 915 -2.40 15.45 -15.41
CA LEU A 915 -2.62 16.48 -16.42
C LEU A 915 -3.33 15.93 -17.66
N HIS A 916 -2.88 14.77 -18.16
CA HIS A 916 -3.52 14.11 -19.30
C HIS A 916 -4.99 13.78 -19.01
N ILE A 917 -5.32 13.24 -17.83
CA ILE A 917 -6.70 12.95 -17.41
C ILE A 917 -7.57 14.23 -17.41
N LEU A 918 -7.04 15.34 -16.90
CA LEU A 918 -7.73 16.64 -16.91
C LEU A 918 -8.05 17.12 -18.33
N LEU A 919 -7.07 17.02 -19.24
CA LEU A 919 -7.21 17.40 -20.64
C LEU A 919 -8.26 16.54 -21.36
N CYS A 920 -8.24 15.21 -21.18
CA CYS A 920 -9.27 14.32 -21.74
C CYS A 920 -10.67 14.61 -21.17
N SER A 921 -10.76 14.90 -19.87
CA SER A 921 -12.05 15.17 -19.23
C SER A 921 -12.70 16.45 -19.77
N GLN A 922 -11.90 17.47 -20.10
CA GLN A 922 -12.40 18.70 -20.73
C GLN A 922 -12.85 18.49 -22.18
N SER A 923 -12.11 17.75 -23.00
CA SER A 923 -12.52 17.49 -24.40
C SER A 923 -13.85 16.75 -24.43
N MET A 924 -14.04 15.76 -23.56
CA MET A 924 -15.29 15.01 -23.41
C MET A 924 -16.49 15.85 -22.95
N SER A 925 -16.26 16.98 -22.28
CA SER A 925 -17.31 17.91 -21.83
C SER A 925 -17.75 18.90 -22.93
N LYS A 926 -16.90 19.15 -23.93
CA LYS A 926 -17.22 20.03 -25.08
C LYS A 926 -17.96 19.29 -26.20
N GLU A 927 -17.89 17.96 -26.21
CA GLU A 927 -18.56 17.09 -27.19
C GLU A 927 -19.93 16.56 -26.73
N ALA A 928 -20.35 16.88 -25.50
CA ALA A 928 -21.68 16.59 -24.94
C ALA A 928 -22.57 17.83 -24.99
#